data_AF-A0AAT9HPX1-F1
#
_entry.id   AF-A0AAT9HPX1-F1
#
_cell.length_a   1.000
_cell.length_b   1.000
_cell.length_c   1.000
_cell.angle_alpha   90.00
_cell.angle_beta   90.00
_cell.angle_gamma   90.00
#
_symmetry.space_group_name_H-M   'P 1'
#
loop_
_entity.id
_entity.type
_entity.pdbx_description
1 polymer ?
#
loop_
_entity_poly.entity_id
_entity_poly.type
_entity_poly.pdbx_seq_one_letter_code
_entity_poly.pdbx_strand_id
1 'polypeptide(L)'
;MTAPDGVRCMLMRGGTSKGGCFLADDLPAEPAARDALLLRIMGSPDPRQIDGLGGAHPLTSKVAVVSRSADPDADVDYLFLQIAVHTSEVTDRQNCGNILAGVGPFAVERGLVPAGDGRTSVRVRMLNTGGRAVATFPTPGGRVDYTGTAEISGVPGTAAPVVIEFPQGDSPLLPTGNARDTIAGTEVTCVDNGMPVVLVPADALGVTGYETPGDLEADIALADRLREIRLTAGQLMGLGDVEGATVPKPTLLAPPRHGGAVTTRTFIPVRCHTSIGVLGAASVAAGLRVPGGVGKGIAELPESGDRVRVEHPTGFLEVDVQVDPGSAVVRRTAVVRTARKIFDGTVFPGPPPRHRLPRNALEAPMTPPLGDIAHIGHAQLFTPALDASVAFFTDYLGLTVNGRDGDSVYLRTYDDYEHHSLVLTAREQPGPGRLALRTSGEEALHRRVAALEAAGRPGTWAEDEPGIGKLYLTTDPDGHEHALYWESEHYRAPGELRPALKNQPQARPNRGVGVRRLDHVNFLASDVLANADFQEHLLGARPTEQIRLDSGKIAARWLTFTSKSYDVVYTEDRTGSFGRLHHIAFAADTREDILRAADLAIDTGVFIETGPHKHAIQQTFFLYVYEPGGNRVELCNPLTRLVLAPDWPLITWTEAERARGQAWGLKTIESFHTHGTPPTA
;
A
#
# COMPACT_ATOMS: atom_id res chain seq x y z
N MET A 1 -12.67 13.22 23.95
CA MET A 1 -13.40 12.58 25.07
C MET A 1 -12.92 11.14 25.16
N THR A 2 -12.67 10.68 26.40
CA THR A 2 -12.29 9.34 26.93
C THR A 2 -11.17 8.56 26.19
N ALA A 3 -10.15 8.02 26.84
CA ALA A 3 -10.22 7.33 28.12
C ALA A 3 -8.89 7.46 28.92
N PRO A 4 -8.91 8.17 30.06
CA PRO A 4 -8.13 7.79 31.24
C PRO A 4 -8.63 6.47 31.87
N ASP A 5 -9.83 6.00 31.49
CA ASP A 5 -10.59 4.95 32.19
C ASP A 5 -10.54 3.56 31.52
N GLY A 6 -9.79 3.43 30.42
CA GLY A 6 -9.73 2.21 29.60
C GLY A 6 -11.04 1.87 28.87
N VAL A 7 -11.01 0.81 28.06
CA VAL A 7 -12.12 0.34 27.22
C VAL A 7 -12.42 -1.12 27.56
N ARG A 8 -13.68 -1.49 27.77
CA ARG A 8 -14.01 -2.89 28.03
C ARG A 8 -13.72 -3.74 26.79
N CYS A 9 -13.01 -4.84 26.98
CA CYS A 9 -12.56 -5.73 25.92
C CYS A 9 -12.68 -7.17 26.38
N MET A 10 -13.21 -8.03 25.51
CA MET A 10 -13.05 -9.48 25.66
C MET A 10 -12.07 -9.98 24.60
N LEU A 11 -10.93 -10.52 25.02
CA LEU A 11 -10.03 -11.21 24.11
C LEU A 11 -10.54 -12.63 23.89
N MET A 12 -10.84 -12.97 22.64
CA MET A 12 -11.37 -14.29 22.28
C MET A 12 -10.48 -14.97 21.26
N ARG A 13 -10.39 -16.29 21.37
CA ARG A 13 -10.08 -17.14 20.22
C ARG A 13 -11.39 -17.42 19.49
N GLY A 14 -11.50 -17.00 18.24
CA GLY A 14 -12.58 -17.40 17.33
C GLY A 14 -11.98 -18.27 16.23
N GLY A 15 -12.33 -19.55 16.17
CA GLY A 15 -11.71 -20.49 15.24
C GLY A 15 -10.18 -20.55 15.44
N THR A 16 -9.43 -20.44 14.35
CA THR A 16 -7.95 -20.39 14.38
C THR A 16 -7.38 -18.98 14.49
N SER A 17 -8.19 -17.98 14.87
CA SER A 17 -7.78 -16.59 15.03
C SER A 17 -8.01 -16.09 16.46
N LYS A 18 -7.29 -15.03 16.84
CA LYS A 18 -7.43 -14.36 18.14
C LYS A 18 -7.66 -12.87 17.90
N GLY A 19 -8.60 -12.28 18.63
CA GLY A 19 -8.93 -10.87 18.49
C GLY A 19 -9.65 -10.26 19.68
N GLY A 20 -9.61 -8.94 19.77
CA GLY A 20 -10.36 -8.17 20.76
C GLY A 20 -11.80 -7.98 20.31
N CYS A 21 -12.76 -8.31 21.17
CA CYS A 21 -14.19 -8.13 20.95
C CYS A 21 -14.69 -6.97 21.83
N PHE A 22 -15.37 -6.02 21.19
CA PHE A 22 -15.84 -4.77 21.80
C PHE A 22 -17.33 -4.59 21.54
N LEU A 23 -18.02 -3.95 22.48
CA LEU A 23 -19.33 -3.39 22.20
C LEU A 23 -19.14 -2.11 21.38
N ALA A 24 -20.00 -1.87 20.39
CA ALA A 24 -19.96 -0.63 19.61
C ALA A 24 -20.07 0.61 20.49
N ASP A 25 -20.92 0.56 21.53
CA ASP A 25 -21.13 1.66 22.49
C ASP A 25 -19.89 1.95 23.36
N ASP A 26 -18.95 1.01 23.48
CA ASP A 26 -17.70 1.21 24.20
C ASP A 26 -16.62 1.86 23.31
N LEU A 27 -16.90 2.09 22.01
CA LEU A 27 -15.97 2.69 21.03
C LEU A 27 -16.53 4.01 20.47
N PRO A 28 -15.66 4.89 19.92
CA PRO A 28 -16.11 6.04 19.17
C PRO A 28 -16.98 5.64 17.97
N ALA A 29 -18.06 6.39 17.74
CA ALA A 29 -18.92 6.17 16.57
C ALA A 29 -18.27 6.61 15.25
N GLU A 30 -17.37 7.59 15.30
CA GLU A 30 -16.66 8.10 14.13
C GLU A 30 -15.52 7.13 13.74
N PRO A 31 -15.49 6.61 12.48
CA PRO A 31 -14.55 5.58 12.08
C PRO A 31 -13.07 5.93 12.30
N ALA A 32 -12.63 7.15 11.99
CA ALA A 32 -11.22 7.51 12.16
C ALA A 32 -10.80 7.54 13.65
N ALA A 33 -11.66 8.05 14.53
CA ALA A 33 -11.45 8.05 15.97
C ALA A 33 -11.47 6.63 16.56
N ARG A 34 -12.37 5.77 16.06
CA ARG A 34 -12.42 4.35 16.40
C ARG A 34 -11.12 3.67 15.99
N ASP A 35 -10.67 3.87 14.75
CA ASP A 35 -9.51 3.19 14.19
C ASP A 35 -8.23 3.65 14.90
N ALA A 36 -8.09 4.95 15.19
CA ALA A 36 -7.00 5.49 16.00
C ALA A 36 -6.99 4.94 17.44
N LEU A 37 -8.15 4.65 18.03
CA LEU A 37 -8.24 3.97 19.32
C LEU A 37 -7.84 2.50 19.21
N LEU A 38 -8.35 1.78 18.21
CA LEU A 38 -8.08 0.36 18.00
C LEU A 38 -6.60 0.09 17.67
N LEU A 39 -5.95 0.94 16.88
CA LEU A 39 -4.50 0.87 16.65
C LEU A 39 -3.71 0.91 17.96
N ARG A 40 -4.04 1.85 18.86
CA ARG A 40 -3.39 1.96 20.18
C ARG A 40 -3.72 0.81 21.12
N ILE A 41 -4.94 0.26 21.05
CA ILE A 41 -5.34 -0.92 21.82
C ILE A 41 -4.54 -2.15 21.37
N MET A 42 -4.33 -2.29 20.07
CA MET A 42 -3.66 -3.45 19.48
C MET A 42 -2.14 -3.30 19.43
N GLY A 43 -1.60 -2.11 19.65
CA GLY A 43 -0.15 -1.84 19.66
C GLY A 43 0.40 -1.62 18.26
N SER A 44 -0.40 -1.09 17.33
CA SER A 44 0.01 -0.81 15.96
C SER A 44 0.24 0.69 15.71
N PRO A 45 1.20 1.05 14.83
CA PRO A 45 2.12 0.16 14.12
C PRO A 45 3.32 -0.25 14.99
N ASP A 46 3.61 -1.55 15.04
CA ASP A 46 4.84 -2.11 15.61
C ASP A 46 4.96 -3.57 15.16
N PRO A 47 6.04 -3.98 14.49
CA PRO A 47 6.29 -5.39 14.15
C PRO A 47 6.16 -6.36 15.33
N ARG A 48 6.32 -5.88 16.57
CA ARG A 48 6.19 -6.66 17.79
C ARG A 48 4.84 -6.48 18.50
N GLN A 49 4.08 -5.45 18.14
CA GLN A 49 2.88 -4.99 18.85
C GLN A 49 3.06 -4.94 20.38
N ILE A 50 4.25 -4.53 20.83
CA ILE A 50 4.71 -4.73 22.21
C ILE A 50 3.91 -3.90 23.23
N ASP A 51 3.35 -2.77 22.78
CA ASP A 51 2.55 -1.85 23.59
C ASP A 51 1.03 -2.03 23.37
N GLY A 52 0.58 -3.25 23.09
CA GLY A 52 -0.85 -3.54 22.92
C GLY A 52 -1.22 -5.01 23.01
N LEU A 53 -2.50 -5.30 22.70
CA LEU A 53 -3.06 -6.67 22.76
C LEU A 53 -2.71 -7.53 21.54
N GLY A 54 -2.20 -6.92 20.47
CA GLY A 54 -1.86 -7.60 19.22
C GLY A 54 -0.77 -8.65 19.43
N GLY A 55 -0.86 -9.74 18.68
CA GLY A 55 0.11 -10.84 18.77
C GLY A 55 1.17 -10.84 17.69
N ALA A 56 1.49 -9.68 17.10
CA ALA A 56 2.51 -9.51 16.04
C ALA A 56 2.29 -10.38 14.78
N HIS A 57 1.06 -10.81 14.53
CA HIS A 57 0.71 -11.64 13.39
C HIS A 57 -0.72 -11.32 12.92
N PRO A 58 -1.03 -11.31 11.61
CA PRO A 58 -2.37 -10.97 11.12
C PRO A 58 -3.51 -11.82 11.71
N LEU A 59 -3.23 -13.09 12.07
CA LEU A 59 -4.20 -14.00 12.72
C LEU A 59 -4.49 -13.66 14.19
N THR A 60 -3.62 -12.90 14.83
CA THR A 60 -3.70 -12.49 16.24
C THR A 60 -3.84 -10.97 16.40
N SER A 61 -4.09 -10.26 15.30
CA SER A 61 -4.27 -8.81 15.23
C SER A 61 -5.60 -8.46 14.56
N LYS A 62 -6.70 -8.81 15.23
CA LYS A 62 -8.07 -8.72 14.70
C LYS A 62 -9.00 -8.12 15.74
N VAL A 63 -10.00 -7.40 15.27
CA VAL A 63 -11.03 -6.80 16.12
C VAL A 63 -12.43 -7.19 15.63
N ALA A 64 -13.32 -7.46 16.59
CA ALA A 64 -14.75 -7.56 16.38
C ALA A 64 -15.46 -6.45 17.14
N VAL A 65 -16.26 -5.65 16.45
CA VAL A 65 -17.16 -4.67 17.06
C VAL A 65 -18.58 -5.21 16.91
N VAL A 66 -19.30 -5.32 18.04
CA VAL A 66 -20.61 -5.97 18.10
C VAL A 66 -21.63 -5.05 18.78
N SER A 67 -22.83 -4.98 18.23
CA SER A 67 -23.97 -4.24 18.80
C SER A 67 -25.26 -5.04 18.65
N ARG A 68 -26.34 -4.65 19.34
CA ARG A 68 -27.68 -5.14 18.96
C ARG A 68 -27.98 -4.66 17.55
N SER A 69 -28.59 -5.51 16.73
CA SER A 69 -29.00 -5.11 15.39
C SER A 69 -30.30 -4.32 15.44
N ALA A 70 -30.45 -3.34 14.55
CA ALA A 70 -31.73 -2.71 14.25
C ALA A 70 -32.53 -3.48 13.18
N ASP A 71 -31.90 -4.46 12.53
CA ASP A 71 -32.50 -5.32 11.52
C ASP A 71 -33.37 -6.40 12.20
N PRO A 72 -34.67 -6.52 11.88
CA PRO A 72 -35.55 -7.51 12.51
C PRO A 72 -35.12 -8.97 12.24
N ASP A 73 -34.31 -9.21 11.22
CA ASP A 73 -33.81 -10.55 10.86
C ASP A 73 -32.48 -10.90 11.55
N ALA A 74 -31.90 -9.99 12.34
CA ALA A 74 -30.65 -10.21 13.06
C ALA A 74 -30.78 -9.84 14.55
N ASP A 75 -30.07 -10.57 15.41
CA ASP A 75 -30.02 -10.25 16.84
C ASP A 75 -28.89 -9.25 17.12
N VAL A 76 -27.75 -9.41 16.42
CA VAL A 76 -26.57 -8.56 16.56
C VAL A 76 -25.96 -8.17 15.22
N ASP A 77 -25.40 -6.96 15.17
CA ASP A 77 -24.52 -6.52 14.09
C ASP A 77 -23.07 -6.81 14.47
N TYR A 78 -22.29 -7.25 13.48
CA TYR A 78 -20.88 -7.58 13.62
C TYR A 78 -20.07 -6.86 12.54
N LEU A 79 -19.16 -5.99 12.98
CA LEU A 79 -18.13 -5.40 12.14
C LEU A 79 -16.78 -6.04 12.45
N PHE A 80 -16.20 -6.68 11.44
CA PHE A 80 -14.82 -7.14 11.49
C PHE A 80 -13.86 -6.01 11.11
N LEU A 81 -12.75 -5.91 11.83
CA LEU A 81 -11.66 -5.00 11.49
C LEU A 81 -10.33 -5.75 11.54
N GLN A 82 -9.61 -5.75 10.42
CA GLN A 82 -8.22 -6.19 10.37
C GLN A 82 -7.34 -5.03 10.82
N ILE A 83 -6.48 -5.27 11.80
CA ILE A 83 -5.49 -4.30 12.23
C ILE A 83 -4.16 -4.67 11.59
N ALA A 84 -3.56 -3.74 10.85
CA ALA A 84 -2.25 -3.96 10.25
C ALA A 84 -1.18 -3.98 11.36
N VAL A 85 -0.22 -4.89 11.24
CA VAL A 85 0.87 -5.02 12.22
C VAL A 85 1.94 -3.95 12.00
N HIS A 86 2.32 -3.75 10.73
CA HIS A 86 3.45 -2.90 10.35
C HIS A 86 3.07 -1.46 9.98
N THR A 87 1.80 -1.21 9.68
CA THR A 87 1.28 0.08 9.22
C THR A 87 0.17 0.58 10.15
N SER A 88 -0.10 1.89 10.14
CA SER A 88 -1.19 2.52 10.90
C SER A 88 -2.53 2.36 10.19
N GLU A 89 -2.88 1.14 9.81
CA GLU A 89 -4.05 0.87 8.97
C GLU A 89 -5.03 -0.07 9.67
N VAL A 90 -6.31 0.26 9.52
CA VAL A 90 -7.44 -0.58 9.90
C VAL A 90 -8.25 -0.85 8.64
N THR A 91 -8.59 -2.10 8.39
CA THR A 91 -9.29 -2.50 7.17
C THR A 91 -10.60 -3.22 7.49
N ASP A 92 -11.70 -2.73 6.92
CA ASP A 92 -13.05 -3.29 7.02
C ASP A 92 -13.53 -3.97 5.71
N ARG A 93 -12.64 -4.12 4.73
CA ARG A 93 -12.98 -4.60 3.37
C ARG A 93 -13.40 -6.07 3.27
N GLN A 94 -13.35 -6.83 4.36
CA GLN A 94 -13.63 -8.27 4.34
C GLN A 94 -14.34 -8.71 5.62
N ASN A 95 -14.99 -9.88 5.57
CA ASN A 95 -15.39 -10.60 6.77
C ASN A 95 -14.26 -11.49 7.30
N CYS A 96 -14.42 -11.98 8.54
CA CYS A 96 -13.59 -13.05 9.07
C CYS A 96 -14.45 -14.17 9.67
N GLY A 97 -14.61 -15.28 8.93
CA GLY A 97 -15.38 -16.44 9.39
C GLY A 97 -14.83 -17.12 10.65
N ASN A 98 -13.56 -16.91 10.98
CA ASN A 98 -12.97 -17.39 12.23
C ASN A 98 -13.42 -16.54 13.42
N ILE A 99 -13.26 -15.22 13.36
CA ILE A 99 -13.67 -14.31 14.44
C ILE A 99 -15.19 -14.35 14.65
N LEU A 100 -15.98 -14.56 13.59
CA LEU A 100 -17.42 -14.79 13.66
C LEU A 100 -17.82 -15.87 14.69
N ALA A 101 -17.00 -16.92 14.87
CA ALA A 101 -17.26 -17.98 15.85
C ALA A 101 -17.30 -17.48 17.30
N GLY A 102 -16.63 -16.36 17.60
CA GLY A 102 -16.65 -15.72 18.92
C GLY A 102 -17.84 -14.77 19.13
N VAL A 103 -18.49 -14.29 18.06
CA VAL A 103 -19.49 -13.21 18.13
C VAL A 103 -20.74 -13.62 18.89
N GLY A 104 -21.31 -14.80 18.60
CA GLY A 104 -22.48 -15.32 19.30
C GLY A 104 -22.22 -15.49 20.81
N PRO A 105 -21.19 -16.24 21.22
CA PRO A 105 -20.75 -16.33 22.61
C PRO A 105 -20.55 -14.96 23.28
N PHE A 106 -19.84 -14.03 22.62
CA PHE A 106 -19.63 -12.67 23.12
C PHE A 106 -20.95 -11.93 23.35
N ALA A 107 -21.90 -12.01 22.41
CA ALA A 107 -23.19 -11.35 22.50
C ALA A 107 -24.00 -11.84 23.72
N VAL A 108 -23.98 -13.14 24.02
CA VAL A 108 -24.62 -13.70 25.22
C VAL A 108 -23.90 -13.23 26.49
N GLU A 109 -22.58 -13.29 26.52
CA GLU A 109 -21.78 -12.85 27.67
C GLU A 109 -21.91 -11.35 27.97
N ARG A 110 -22.19 -10.53 26.95
CA ARG A 110 -22.46 -9.09 27.09
C ARG A 110 -23.94 -8.75 27.28
N GLY A 111 -24.83 -9.75 27.33
CA GLY A 111 -26.26 -9.53 27.50
C GLY A 111 -26.96 -8.88 26.31
N LEU A 112 -26.34 -8.91 25.11
CA LEU A 112 -26.97 -8.48 23.86
C LEU A 112 -28.04 -9.49 23.42
N VAL A 113 -27.88 -10.76 23.78
CA VAL A 113 -28.86 -11.83 23.51
C VAL A 113 -29.01 -12.66 24.80
N PRO A 114 -30.24 -12.95 25.27
CA PRO A 114 -30.43 -13.85 26.39
C PRO A 114 -30.00 -15.27 26.04
N ALA A 115 -29.39 -15.99 27.00
CA ALA A 115 -29.06 -17.39 26.80
C ALA A 115 -30.33 -18.25 26.70
N GLY A 116 -30.39 -19.13 25.71
CA GLY A 116 -31.39 -20.18 25.58
C GLY A 116 -31.16 -21.35 26.52
N ASP A 117 -32.17 -22.21 26.64
CA ASP A 117 -32.12 -23.41 27.48
C ASP A 117 -31.21 -24.49 26.87
N GLY A 118 -30.06 -24.72 27.49
CA GLY A 118 -29.05 -25.70 27.07
C GLY A 118 -28.26 -25.31 25.81
N ARG A 119 -28.86 -24.63 24.84
CA ARG A 119 -28.20 -24.09 23.62
C ARG A 119 -28.79 -22.74 23.24
N THR A 120 -27.95 -21.87 22.68
CA THR A 120 -28.35 -20.57 22.15
C THR A 120 -28.02 -20.47 20.67
N SER A 121 -28.92 -19.90 19.87
CA SER A 121 -28.69 -19.50 18.49
C SER A 121 -28.71 -17.97 18.41
N VAL A 122 -27.70 -17.38 17.79
CA VAL A 122 -27.58 -15.93 17.60
C VAL A 122 -27.52 -15.64 16.11
N ARG A 123 -28.46 -14.84 15.61
CA ARG A 123 -28.49 -14.32 14.23
C ARG A 123 -27.58 -13.11 14.15
N VAL A 124 -26.56 -13.20 13.30
CA VAL A 124 -25.50 -12.20 13.15
C VAL A 124 -25.59 -11.60 11.76
N ARG A 125 -25.69 -10.27 11.68
CA ARG A 125 -25.51 -9.51 10.43
C ARG A 125 -24.08 -9.01 10.32
N MET A 126 -23.39 -9.35 9.25
CA MET A 126 -21.99 -9.02 9.01
C MET A 126 -21.87 -7.73 8.21
N LEU A 127 -21.54 -6.63 8.89
CA LEU A 127 -21.59 -5.29 8.31
C LEU A 127 -20.61 -5.08 7.14
N ASN A 128 -19.47 -5.78 7.12
CA ASN A 128 -18.49 -5.65 6.05
C ASN A 128 -19.01 -6.09 4.68
N THR A 129 -20.04 -6.95 4.64
CA THR A 129 -20.55 -7.57 3.40
C THR A 129 -22.06 -7.47 3.24
N GLY A 130 -22.79 -7.13 4.30
CA GLY A 130 -24.24 -7.24 4.36
C GLY A 130 -24.76 -8.68 4.55
N GLY A 131 -23.89 -9.70 4.53
CA GLY A 131 -24.28 -11.10 4.73
C GLY A 131 -24.79 -11.41 6.13
N ARG A 132 -25.46 -12.55 6.29
CA ARG A 132 -26.00 -13.02 7.58
C ARG A 132 -25.47 -14.41 7.92
N ALA A 133 -25.47 -14.76 9.21
CA ALA A 133 -25.13 -16.08 9.70
C ALA A 133 -25.87 -16.37 11.01
N VAL A 134 -26.05 -17.65 11.37
CA VAL A 134 -26.62 -18.06 12.65
C VAL A 134 -25.59 -18.89 13.41
N ALA A 135 -25.13 -18.41 14.56
CA ALA A 135 -24.17 -19.12 15.40
C ALA A 135 -24.90 -19.83 16.55
N THR A 136 -24.82 -21.16 16.59
CA THR A 136 -25.41 -22.01 17.64
C THR A 136 -24.34 -22.70 18.49
N PHE A 137 -24.42 -22.53 19.81
CA PHE A 137 -23.43 -23.03 20.77
C PHE A 137 -24.10 -23.42 22.11
N PRO A 138 -23.46 -24.25 22.95
CA PRO A 138 -24.05 -24.70 24.20
C PRO A 138 -24.10 -23.58 25.26
N THR A 139 -25.23 -23.49 25.95
CA THR A 139 -25.47 -22.57 27.07
C THR A 139 -26.13 -23.24 28.29
N PRO A 140 -25.61 -24.38 28.79
CA PRO A 140 -26.19 -25.07 29.94
C PRO A 140 -26.27 -24.16 31.18
N GLY A 141 -27.41 -24.18 31.87
CA GLY A 141 -27.64 -23.31 33.02
C GLY A 141 -27.63 -21.81 32.70
N GLY A 142 -27.91 -21.44 31.44
CA GLY A 142 -27.98 -20.04 30.99
C GLY A 142 -26.61 -19.36 30.84
N ARG A 143 -25.52 -20.11 30.76
CA ARG A 143 -24.15 -19.58 30.60
C ARG A 143 -23.45 -20.25 29.43
N VAL A 144 -22.67 -19.48 28.68
CA VAL A 144 -21.84 -20.02 27.60
C VAL A 144 -20.88 -21.07 28.14
N ASP A 145 -20.93 -22.27 27.56
CA ASP A 145 -19.97 -23.33 27.84
C ASP A 145 -18.95 -23.41 26.69
N TYR A 146 -17.67 -23.30 27.03
CA TYR A 146 -16.56 -23.40 26.07
C TYR A 146 -15.93 -24.80 26.07
N THR A 147 -16.38 -25.71 26.95
CA THR A 147 -15.86 -27.07 27.07
C THR A 147 -16.63 -28.04 26.16
N GLY A 148 -15.92 -29.01 25.62
CA GLY A 148 -16.52 -29.99 24.71
C GLY A 148 -15.47 -30.85 24.03
N THR A 149 -15.92 -31.67 23.09
CA THR A 149 -15.11 -32.66 22.38
C THR A 149 -14.84 -32.30 20.92
N ALA A 150 -15.26 -31.10 20.48
CA ALA A 150 -15.02 -30.67 19.10
C ALA A 150 -13.55 -30.25 18.91
N GLU A 151 -12.96 -30.71 17.82
CA GLU A 151 -11.59 -30.42 17.42
C GLU A 151 -11.60 -29.61 16.11
N ILE A 152 -10.67 -28.65 16.00
CA ILE A 152 -10.40 -27.95 14.74
C ILE A 152 -8.89 -27.89 14.52
N SER A 153 -8.46 -28.07 13.27
CA SER A 153 -7.03 -27.98 12.96
C SER A 153 -6.46 -26.59 13.22
N GLY A 154 -5.22 -26.54 13.72
CA GLY A 154 -4.55 -25.30 14.13
C GLY A 154 -4.82 -24.85 15.56
N VAL A 155 -5.64 -25.58 16.33
CA VAL A 155 -5.87 -25.31 17.76
C VAL A 155 -5.65 -26.59 18.58
N PRO A 156 -4.74 -26.59 19.56
CA PRO A 156 -4.55 -27.74 20.45
C PRO A 156 -5.78 -28.04 21.32
N GLY A 157 -6.08 -29.33 21.51
CA GLY A 157 -7.14 -29.81 22.39
C GLY A 157 -8.56 -29.70 21.82
N THR A 158 -9.55 -29.87 22.68
CA THR A 158 -10.98 -29.85 22.32
C THR A 158 -11.72 -28.68 22.97
N ALA A 159 -12.84 -28.28 22.38
CA ALA A 159 -13.72 -27.23 22.91
C ALA A 159 -15.19 -27.48 22.52
N ALA A 160 -16.09 -26.65 23.07
CA ALA A 160 -17.49 -26.65 22.66
C ALA A 160 -17.63 -26.31 21.16
N PRO A 161 -18.51 -27.01 20.42
CA PRO A 161 -18.79 -26.67 19.03
C PRO A 161 -19.63 -25.39 18.94
N VAL A 162 -19.17 -24.47 18.11
CA VAL A 162 -19.93 -23.33 17.58
C VAL A 162 -20.30 -23.68 16.15
N VAL A 163 -21.56 -24.00 15.92
CA VAL A 163 -22.08 -24.32 14.58
C VAL A 163 -22.54 -23.02 13.94
N ILE A 164 -21.90 -22.62 12.84
CA ILE A 164 -22.22 -21.38 12.13
C ILE A 164 -22.93 -21.75 10.85
N GLU A 165 -24.21 -21.47 10.78
CA GLU A 165 -25.06 -21.68 9.61
C GLU A 165 -25.10 -20.42 8.75
N PHE A 166 -24.97 -20.59 7.44
CA PHE A 166 -25.10 -19.51 6.48
C PHE A 166 -26.44 -19.64 5.74
N PRO A 167 -27.17 -18.54 5.53
CA PRO A 167 -28.37 -18.57 4.72
C PRO A 167 -28.03 -19.04 3.31
N GLN A 168 -28.99 -19.71 2.67
CA GLN A 168 -28.84 -20.14 1.30
C GLN A 168 -28.86 -18.92 0.37
N GLY A 169 -28.01 -18.96 -0.66
CA GLY A 169 -28.13 -18.04 -1.78
C GLY A 169 -29.23 -18.48 -2.75
N ASP A 170 -29.63 -17.58 -3.64
CA ASP A 170 -30.60 -17.87 -4.69
C ASP A 170 -29.98 -18.64 -5.88
N SER A 171 -28.65 -18.75 -5.92
CA SER A 171 -27.92 -19.45 -6.97
C SER A 171 -28.14 -20.98 -6.89
N PRO A 172 -28.32 -21.66 -8.03
CA PRO A 172 -28.37 -23.12 -8.07
C PRO A 172 -27.02 -23.71 -7.65
N LEU A 173 -27.05 -24.85 -6.93
CA LEU A 173 -25.83 -25.54 -6.48
C LEU A 173 -24.90 -25.92 -7.65
N LEU A 174 -25.48 -26.22 -8.81
CA LEU A 174 -24.78 -26.53 -10.05
C LEU A 174 -25.04 -25.40 -11.06
N PRO A 175 -24.20 -24.36 -11.11
CA PRO A 175 -24.42 -23.22 -12.00
C PRO A 175 -24.45 -23.58 -13.49
N THR A 176 -23.77 -24.66 -13.89
CA THR A 176 -23.76 -25.18 -15.26
C THR A 176 -24.97 -26.07 -15.56
N GLY A 177 -25.75 -26.45 -14.55
CA GLY A 177 -26.83 -27.44 -14.63
C GLY A 177 -26.35 -28.90 -14.67
N ASN A 178 -25.05 -29.16 -14.75
CA ASN A 178 -24.49 -30.50 -14.92
C ASN A 178 -23.78 -30.97 -13.64
N ALA A 179 -23.95 -32.25 -13.30
CA ALA A 179 -23.14 -32.86 -12.24
C ALA A 179 -21.65 -33.00 -12.66
N ARG A 180 -21.39 -33.05 -13.97
CA ARG A 180 -20.05 -33.18 -14.54
C ARG A 180 -19.98 -32.43 -15.86
N ASP A 181 -18.92 -31.63 -16.02
CA ASP A 181 -18.58 -30.91 -17.24
C ASP A 181 -17.19 -31.34 -17.72
N THR A 182 -16.95 -31.34 -19.04
CA THR A 182 -15.61 -31.54 -19.61
C THR A 182 -15.03 -30.18 -19.99
N ILE A 183 -13.97 -29.75 -19.29
CA ILE A 183 -13.30 -28.47 -19.52
C ILE A 183 -11.82 -28.71 -19.79
N ALA A 184 -11.29 -28.20 -20.91
CA ALA A 184 -9.91 -28.41 -21.33
C ALA A 184 -9.49 -29.90 -21.30
N GLY A 185 -10.41 -30.78 -21.72
CA GLY A 185 -10.22 -32.25 -21.69
C GLY A 185 -10.22 -32.88 -20.29
N THR A 186 -10.54 -32.12 -19.24
CA THR A 186 -10.59 -32.57 -17.85
C THR A 186 -12.03 -32.61 -17.36
N GLU A 187 -12.44 -33.72 -16.76
CA GLU A 187 -13.74 -33.81 -16.10
C GLU A 187 -13.74 -33.01 -14.80
N VAL A 188 -14.71 -32.11 -14.63
CA VAL A 188 -14.86 -31.25 -13.45
C VAL A 188 -16.31 -31.23 -12.96
N THR A 189 -16.53 -30.79 -11.72
CA THR A 189 -17.86 -30.42 -11.23
C THR A 189 -17.84 -28.96 -10.80
N CYS A 190 -18.68 -28.13 -11.42
CA CYS A 190 -18.83 -26.71 -11.08
C CYS A 190 -19.91 -26.56 -10.00
N VAL A 191 -19.54 -26.02 -8.84
CA VAL A 191 -20.42 -25.95 -7.66
C VAL A 191 -20.44 -24.54 -7.10
N ASP A 192 -21.60 -24.05 -6.66
CA ASP A 192 -21.71 -22.83 -5.87
C ASP A 192 -22.64 -23.05 -4.67
N ASN A 193 -22.04 -23.07 -3.47
CA ASN A 193 -22.76 -23.06 -2.20
C ASN A 193 -22.30 -21.85 -1.37
N GLY A 194 -22.36 -20.67 -1.98
CA GLY A 194 -21.88 -19.39 -1.46
C GLY A 194 -20.44 -19.05 -1.85
N MET A 195 -19.74 -19.97 -2.52
CA MET A 195 -18.45 -19.73 -3.17
C MET A 195 -18.37 -20.56 -4.44
N PRO A 196 -18.27 -19.94 -5.62
CA PRO A 196 -18.06 -20.67 -6.86
C PRO A 196 -16.73 -21.45 -6.83
N VAL A 197 -16.81 -22.78 -6.94
CA VAL A 197 -15.70 -23.73 -6.90
C VAL A 197 -15.76 -24.64 -8.12
N VAL A 198 -14.60 -24.93 -8.71
CA VAL A 198 -14.44 -25.98 -9.73
C VAL A 198 -13.74 -27.15 -9.07
N LEU A 199 -14.44 -28.26 -8.87
CA LEU A 199 -13.86 -29.49 -8.35
C LEU A 199 -13.14 -30.24 -9.46
N VAL A 200 -11.87 -30.56 -9.26
CA VAL A 200 -11.02 -31.21 -10.27
C VAL A 200 -10.32 -32.41 -9.64
N PRO A 201 -10.40 -33.63 -10.20
CA PRO A 201 -9.55 -34.74 -9.77
C PRO A 201 -8.06 -34.39 -9.92
N ALA A 202 -7.27 -34.57 -8.86
CA ALA A 202 -5.85 -34.22 -8.88
C ALA A 202 -5.06 -35.03 -9.93
N ASP A 203 -5.37 -36.32 -10.06
CA ASP A 203 -4.73 -37.25 -10.98
C ASP A 203 -4.95 -36.90 -12.46
N ALA A 204 -6.10 -36.31 -12.79
CA ALA A 204 -6.40 -35.81 -14.14
C ALA A 204 -5.44 -34.68 -14.58
N LEU A 205 -4.81 -33.98 -13.62
CA LEU A 205 -3.81 -32.96 -13.87
C LEU A 205 -2.37 -33.46 -13.66
N GLY A 206 -2.17 -34.75 -13.41
CA GLY A 206 -0.84 -35.33 -13.24
C GLY A 206 -0.20 -35.09 -11.86
N VAL A 207 -0.98 -34.63 -10.88
CA VAL A 207 -0.51 -34.44 -9.51
C VAL A 207 -1.24 -35.36 -8.55
N THR A 208 -0.65 -35.60 -7.37
CA THR A 208 -1.21 -36.53 -6.39
C THR A 208 -2.30 -35.90 -5.52
N GLY A 209 -2.29 -34.57 -5.37
CA GLY A 209 -3.19 -33.81 -4.49
C GLY A 209 -2.70 -33.71 -3.04
N TYR A 210 -1.50 -34.24 -2.76
CA TYR A 210 -0.90 -34.28 -1.42
C TYR A 210 0.37 -33.43 -1.29
N GLU A 211 0.83 -32.83 -2.38
CA GLU A 211 1.98 -31.93 -2.45
C GLU A 211 1.83 -30.75 -1.48
N THR A 212 2.94 -30.09 -1.17
CA THR A 212 2.87 -28.83 -0.42
C THR A 212 2.32 -27.71 -1.31
N PRO A 213 1.73 -26.64 -0.74
CA PRO A 213 1.32 -25.49 -1.53
C PRO A 213 2.45 -24.90 -2.39
N GLY A 214 3.68 -24.90 -1.88
CA GLY A 214 4.85 -24.40 -2.62
C GLY A 214 5.21 -25.26 -3.83
N ASP A 215 5.14 -26.58 -3.70
CA ASP A 215 5.43 -27.49 -4.83
C ASP A 215 4.40 -27.32 -5.95
N LEU A 216 3.11 -27.17 -5.60
CA LEU A 216 2.04 -26.94 -6.57
C LEU A 216 2.14 -25.58 -7.26
N GLU A 217 2.59 -24.55 -6.53
CA GLU A 217 2.80 -23.20 -7.08
C GLU A 217 4.03 -23.12 -8.00
N ALA A 218 5.03 -23.99 -7.79
CA ALA A 218 6.22 -24.06 -8.62
C ALA A 218 5.99 -24.82 -9.94
N ASP A 219 4.89 -25.58 -10.06
CA ASP A 219 4.53 -26.31 -11.27
C ASP A 219 3.81 -25.40 -12.27
N ILE A 220 4.58 -24.86 -13.22
CA ILE A 220 4.08 -23.97 -14.28
C ILE A 220 3.04 -24.67 -15.16
N ALA A 221 3.22 -25.96 -15.47
CA ALA A 221 2.31 -26.70 -16.34
C ALA A 221 0.95 -26.93 -15.66
N LEU A 222 0.94 -27.20 -14.36
CA LEU A 222 -0.27 -27.25 -13.55
C LEU A 222 -0.96 -25.88 -13.51
N ALA A 223 -0.21 -24.80 -13.30
CA ALA A 223 -0.75 -23.44 -13.23
C ALA A 223 -1.46 -23.04 -14.54
N ASP A 224 -0.86 -23.35 -15.69
CA ASP A 224 -1.46 -23.07 -17.01
C ASP A 224 -2.76 -23.87 -17.22
N ARG A 225 -2.76 -25.17 -16.90
CA ARG A 225 -3.97 -26.00 -16.99
C ARG A 225 -5.08 -25.52 -16.07
N LEU A 226 -4.76 -25.17 -14.83
CA LEU A 226 -5.73 -24.64 -13.88
C LEU A 226 -6.30 -23.30 -14.33
N ARG A 227 -5.47 -22.43 -14.93
CA ARG A 227 -5.91 -21.17 -15.52
C ARG A 227 -6.92 -21.40 -16.64
N GLU A 228 -6.62 -22.30 -17.58
CA GLU A 228 -7.53 -22.63 -18.70
C GLU A 228 -8.88 -23.19 -18.20
N ILE A 229 -8.83 -24.14 -17.25
CA ILE A 229 -10.03 -24.70 -16.62
C ILE A 229 -10.85 -23.61 -15.95
N ARG A 230 -10.19 -22.73 -15.19
CA ARG A 230 -10.86 -21.67 -14.43
C ARG A 230 -11.57 -20.65 -15.32
N LEU A 231 -10.89 -20.17 -16.38
CA LEU A 231 -11.47 -19.17 -17.28
C LEU A 231 -12.71 -19.72 -18.00
N THR A 232 -12.62 -20.97 -18.48
CA THR A 232 -13.74 -21.64 -19.15
C THR A 232 -14.89 -21.94 -18.18
N ALA A 233 -14.58 -22.41 -16.96
CA ALA A 233 -15.59 -22.62 -15.93
C ALA A 233 -16.29 -21.32 -15.53
N GLY A 234 -15.58 -20.20 -15.43
CA GLY A 234 -16.17 -18.89 -15.14
C GLY A 234 -17.27 -18.50 -16.13
N GLN A 235 -17.02 -18.71 -17.43
CA GLN A 235 -18.01 -18.51 -18.49
C GLN A 235 -19.22 -19.44 -18.31
N LEU A 236 -18.99 -20.74 -18.12
CA LEU A 236 -20.07 -21.74 -17.98
C LEU A 236 -20.90 -21.54 -16.71
N MET A 237 -20.29 -21.04 -15.63
CA MET A 237 -20.97 -20.74 -14.36
C MET A 237 -21.72 -19.41 -14.37
N GLY A 238 -21.71 -18.66 -15.48
CA GLY A 238 -22.37 -17.35 -15.60
C GLY A 238 -21.67 -16.22 -14.84
N LEU A 239 -20.37 -16.38 -14.52
CA LEU A 239 -19.57 -15.38 -13.80
C LEU A 239 -18.94 -14.33 -14.73
N GLY A 240 -19.04 -14.50 -16.05
CA GLY A 240 -18.47 -13.61 -17.05
C GLY A 240 -16.97 -13.80 -17.25
N ASP A 241 -16.28 -12.72 -17.61
CA ASP A 241 -14.82 -12.73 -17.67
C ASP A 241 -14.23 -12.69 -16.26
N VAL A 242 -13.56 -13.79 -15.91
CA VAL A 242 -12.99 -13.99 -14.58
C VAL A 242 -11.48 -13.80 -14.54
N GLU A 243 -10.83 -13.30 -15.59
CA GLU A 243 -9.36 -13.19 -15.65
C GLU A 243 -8.77 -12.41 -14.45
N GLY A 244 -9.32 -11.22 -14.16
CA GLY A 244 -8.97 -10.42 -12.98
C GLY A 244 -9.76 -10.76 -11.71
N ALA A 245 -10.74 -11.66 -11.79
CA ALA A 245 -11.62 -11.99 -10.67
C ALA A 245 -11.01 -13.05 -9.76
N THR A 246 -11.36 -13.06 -8.47
CA THR A 246 -10.85 -14.08 -7.54
C THR A 246 -11.65 -15.38 -7.57
N VAL A 247 -12.77 -15.45 -8.29
CA VAL A 247 -13.65 -16.63 -8.44
C VAL A 247 -13.71 -17.10 -9.90
N PRO A 248 -14.08 -18.36 -10.19
CA PRO A 248 -14.27 -19.46 -9.25
C PRO A 248 -12.91 -19.96 -8.70
N LYS A 249 -12.95 -20.75 -7.63
CA LYS A 249 -11.78 -21.36 -7.00
C LYS A 249 -11.56 -22.78 -7.54
N PRO A 250 -10.49 -23.06 -8.30
CA PRO A 250 -10.14 -24.42 -8.64
C PRO A 250 -9.75 -25.18 -7.35
N THR A 251 -10.38 -26.33 -7.10
CA THR A 251 -10.07 -27.18 -5.95
C THR A 251 -9.76 -28.59 -6.44
N LEU A 252 -8.51 -28.99 -6.26
CA LEU A 252 -8.07 -30.35 -6.53
C LEU A 252 -8.62 -31.30 -5.47
N LEU A 253 -9.08 -32.47 -5.89
CA LEU A 253 -9.57 -33.54 -5.03
C LEU A 253 -8.66 -34.76 -5.11
N ALA A 254 -8.34 -35.32 -3.95
CA ALA A 254 -7.66 -36.60 -3.81
C ALA A 254 -8.28 -37.40 -2.66
N PRO A 255 -8.09 -38.74 -2.60
CA PRO A 255 -8.55 -39.54 -1.48
C PRO A 255 -8.10 -38.99 -0.11
N PRO A 256 -8.89 -39.15 0.96
CA PRO A 256 -8.49 -38.70 2.30
C PRO A 256 -7.28 -39.49 2.83
N ARG A 257 -6.42 -38.87 3.65
CA ARG A 257 -5.27 -39.54 4.30
C ARG A 257 -5.27 -39.46 5.82
N HIS A 258 -6.08 -38.60 6.40
CA HIS A 258 -6.05 -38.23 7.81
C HIS A 258 -7.41 -38.38 8.48
N GLY A 259 -8.23 -39.33 7.99
CA GLY A 259 -9.54 -39.67 8.56
C GLY A 259 -10.63 -38.64 8.24
N GLY A 260 -10.40 -37.77 7.26
CA GLY A 260 -11.44 -36.96 6.63
C GLY A 260 -12.18 -37.71 5.52
N ALA A 261 -13.01 -36.98 4.79
CA ALA A 261 -13.79 -37.51 3.67
C ALA A 261 -13.11 -37.26 2.31
N VAL A 262 -12.28 -36.22 2.20
CA VAL A 262 -11.53 -35.90 0.98
C VAL A 262 -10.30 -35.07 1.32
N THR A 263 -9.23 -35.20 0.53
CA THR A 263 -8.10 -34.26 0.54
C THR A 263 -8.28 -33.20 -0.52
N THR A 264 -8.04 -31.94 -0.15
CA THR A 264 -8.15 -30.80 -1.05
C THR A 264 -6.88 -29.97 -1.18
N ARG A 265 -6.71 -29.38 -2.37
CA ARG A 265 -5.80 -28.25 -2.63
C ARG A 265 -6.59 -27.19 -3.39
N THR A 266 -6.93 -26.10 -2.71
CA THR A 266 -7.76 -25.02 -3.28
C THR A 266 -6.87 -23.86 -3.70
N PHE A 267 -7.01 -23.42 -4.94
CA PHE A 267 -6.33 -22.26 -5.48
C PHE A 267 -7.18 -20.99 -5.35
N ILE A 268 -6.54 -19.88 -5.00
CA ILE A 268 -7.20 -18.59 -4.70
C ILE A 268 -6.68 -17.41 -5.53
N PRO A 269 -6.86 -17.37 -6.86
CA PRO A 269 -7.06 -18.46 -7.83
C PRO A 269 -5.74 -18.93 -8.49
N VAL A 270 -4.63 -18.23 -8.23
CA VAL A 270 -3.28 -18.55 -8.72
C VAL A 270 -2.43 -19.20 -7.61
N ARG A 271 -2.57 -18.71 -6.38
CA ARG A 271 -1.86 -19.24 -5.21
C ARG A 271 -2.60 -20.42 -4.60
N CYS A 272 -1.89 -21.45 -4.17
CA CYS A 272 -2.46 -22.54 -3.40
C CYS A 272 -2.70 -22.08 -1.96
N HIS A 273 -3.94 -22.22 -1.49
CA HIS A 273 -4.31 -21.84 -0.13
C HIS A 273 -3.64 -22.82 0.87
N THR A 274 -3.02 -22.29 1.94
CA THR A 274 -2.29 -23.09 2.95
C THR A 274 -3.21 -23.83 3.96
N SER A 275 -4.52 -23.61 3.85
CA SER A 275 -5.62 -24.31 4.52
C SER A 275 -6.79 -24.40 3.50
N ILE A 276 -8.03 -24.07 3.87
CA ILE A 276 -9.15 -23.89 2.95
C ILE A 276 -10.07 -22.74 3.40
N GLY A 277 -10.69 -22.04 2.45
CA GLY A 277 -11.72 -21.03 2.75
C GLY A 277 -13.01 -21.67 3.25
N VAL A 278 -13.71 -21.02 4.18
CA VAL A 278 -14.93 -21.57 4.83
C VAL A 278 -16.02 -21.95 3.83
N LEU A 279 -16.42 -21.00 2.97
CA LEU A 279 -17.43 -21.25 1.94
C LEU A 279 -16.89 -22.10 0.78
N GLY A 280 -15.57 -22.10 0.57
CA GLY A 280 -14.91 -23.00 -0.38
C GLY A 280 -15.07 -24.47 0.04
N ALA A 281 -14.78 -24.79 1.31
CA ALA A 281 -15.02 -26.14 1.84
C ALA A 281 -16.50 -26.49 1.89
N ALA A 282 -17.38 -25.52 2.15
CA ALA A 282 -18.83 -25.73 2.10
C ALA A 282 -19.31 -26.14 0.70
N SER A 283 -18.74 -25.51 -0.34
CA SER A 283 -19.02 -25.83 -1.73
C SER A 283 -18.40 -27.16 -2.14
N VAL A 284 -17.19 -27.48 -1.67
CA VAL A 284 -16.61 -28.83 -1.83
C VAL A 284 -17.54 -29.88 -1.21
N ALA A 285 -17.89 -29.76 0.06
CA ALA A 285 -18.72 -30.73 0.76
C ALA A 285 -20.11 -30.90 0.11
N ALA A 286 -20.71 -29.81 -0.37
CA ALA A 286 -21.96 -29.88 -1.12
C ALA A 286 -21.78 -30.61 -2.46
N GLY A 287 -20.73 -30.28 -3.20
CA GLY A 287 -20.39 -30.89 -4.49
C GLY A 287 -20.09 -32.38 -4.40
N LEU A 288 -19.46 -32.84 -3.31
CA LEU A 288 -19.24 -34.26 -3.07
C LEU A 288 -20.55 -35.05 -2.91
N ARG A 289 -21.63 -34.39 -2.46
CA ARG A 289 -22.96 -34.99 -2.31
C ARG A 289 -23.78 -35.00 -3.60
N VAL A 290 -23.28 -34.39 -4.69
CA VAL A 290 -23.96 -34.40 -6.00
C VAL A 290 -23.75 -35.76 -6.69
N PRO A 291 -24.83 -36.54 -6.95
CA PRO A 291 -24.71 -37.81 -7.66
C PRO A 291 -24.13 -37.62 -9.07
N GLY A 292 -23.09 -38.40 -9.40
CA GLY A 292 -22.42 -38.33 -10.71
C GLY A 292 -21.28 -37.31 -10.81
N GLY A 293 -21.07 -36.49 -9.77
CA GLY A 293 -19.96 -35.55 -9.72
C GLY A 293 -18.58 -36.21 -9.73
N VAL A 294 -17.54 -35.41 -9.94
CA VAL A 294 -16.15 -35.90 -10.00
C VAL A 294 -15.60 -36.37 -8.65
N GLY A 295 -16.26 -36.00 -7.54
CA GLY A 295 -15.92 -36.53 -6.21
C GLY A 295 -16.24 -38.02 -6.03
N LYS A 296 -17.08 -38.60 -6.89
CA LYS A 296 -17.46 -40.03 -6.81
C LYS A 296 -16.24 -40.92 -7.07
N GLY A 297 -15.92 -41.79 -6.12
CA GLY A 297 -14.76 -42.68 -6.18
C GLY A 297 -13.46 -42.05 -5.68
N ILE A 298 -13.47 -40.76 -5.32
CA ILE A 298 -12.35 -40.06 -4.68
C ILE A 298 -12.67 -39.83 -3.20
N ALA A 299 -13.86 -39.31 -2.90
CA ALA A 299 -14.27 -39.00 -1.54
C ALA A 299 -14.88 -40.21 -0.81
N GLU A 300 -14.57 -40.33 0.47
CA GLU A 300 -15.14 -41.29 1.41
C GLU A 300 -16.18 -40.57 2.29
N LEU A 301 -17.40 -40.44 1.78
CA LEU A 301 -18.50 -39.84 2.53
C LEU A 301 -19.07 -40.83 3.55
N PRO A 302 -19.47 -40.37 4.75
CA PRO A 302 -20.08 -41.25 5.75
C PRO A 302 -21.44 -41.79 5.26
N GLU A 303 -21.73 -43.06 5.56
CA GLU A 303 -23.00 -43.73 5.21
C GLU A 303 -24.23 -43.04 5.85
N SER A 304 -24.02 -42.35 6.97
CA SER A 304 -25.05 -41.56 7.65
C SER A 304 -24.46 -40.27 8.21
N GLY A 305 -25.23 -39.17 8.13
CA GLY A 305 -24.85 -37.87 8.67
C GLY A 305 -24.43 -36.84 7.62
N ASP A 306 -24.58 -35.57 8.02
CA ASP A 306 -24.41 -34.43 7.13
C ASP A 306 -23.01 -33.79 7.23
N ARG A 307 -22.21 -34.26 8.19
CA ARG A 307 -20.86 -33.75 8.45
C ARG A 307 -19.80 -34.38 7.55
N VAL A 308 -18.99 -33.52 6.95
CA VAL A 308 -17.91 -33.85 6.03
C VAL A 308 -16.65 -33.17 6.54
N ARG A 309 -15.60 -33.94 6.79
CA ARG A 309 -14.27 -33.41 7.12
C ARG A 309 -13.47 -33.24 5.82
N VAL A 310 -13.29 -31.99 5.41
CA VAL A 310 -12.53 -31.65 4.21
C VAL A 310 -11.08 -31.40 4.62
N GLU A 311 -10.17 -32.33 4.28
CA GLU A 311 -8.75 -32.18 4.57
C GLU A 311 -8.12 -31.13 3.65
N HIS A 312 -7.16 -30.39 4.18
CA HIS A 312 -6.42 -29.31 3.54
C HIS A 312 -4.95 -29.35 4.03
N PRO A 313 -4.01 -28.56 3.47
CA PRO A 313 -2.56 -28.77 3.72
C PRO A 313 -2.13 -28.82 5.21
N THR A 314 -2.84 -28.10 6.07
CA THR A 314 -2.54 -27.98 7.51
C THR A 314 -3.56 -28.69 8.43
N GLY A 315 -4.40 -29.59 7.91
CA GLY A 315 -5.39 -30.32 8.71
C GLY A 315 -6.74 -30.51 8.01
N PHE A 316 -7.85 -30.20 8.68
CA PHE A 316 -9.21 -30.36 8.13
C PHE A 316 -10.17 -29.24 8.56
N LEU A 317 -11.23 -29.07 7.76
CA LEU A 317 -12.42 -28.29 8.09
C LEU A 317 -13.65 -29.21 8.12
N GLU A 318 -14.33 -29.26 9.26
CA GLU A 318 -15.62 -29.96 9.39
C GLU A 318 -16.78 -29.05 8.94
N VAL A 319 -17.48 -29.48 7.89
CA VAL A 319 -18.63 -28.83 7.28
C VAL A 319 -19.85 -29.70 7.49
N ASP A 320 -20.96 -29.13 7.89
CA ASP A 320 -22.27 -29.77 7.97
C ASP A 320 -23.12 -29.27 6.80
N VAL A 321 -23.35 -30.13 5.81
CA VAL A 321 -24.09 -29.76 4.60
C VAL A 321 -25.14 -30.80 4.25
N GLN A 322 -26.37 -30.33 4.07
CA GLN A 322 -27.50 -31.14 3.64
C GLN A 322 -27.83 -30.78 2.20
N VAL A 323 -27.71 -31.75 1.31
CA VAL A 323 -28.10 -31.61 -0.11
C VAL A 323 -29.18 -32.65 -0.39
N ASP A 324 -30.30 -32.21 -0.97
CA ASP A 324 -31.35 -33.11 -1.44
C ASP A 324 -30.84 -33.90 -2.66
N PRO A 325 -30.67 -35.24 -2.55
CA PRO A 325 -30.05 -36.04 -3.61
C PRO A 325 -30.80 -36.00 -4.94
N GLY A 326 -32.12 -35.76 -4.92
CA GLY A 326 -32.95 -35.78 -6.12
C GLY A 326 -32.98 -34.46 -6.89
N SER A 327 -32.67 -33.35 -6.23
CA SER A 327 -32.81 -32.00 -6.80
C SER A 327 -31.51 -31.18 -6.79
N ALA A 328 -30.44 -31.69 -6.16
CA ALA A 328 -29.21 -30.94 -5.90
C ALA A 328 -29.45 -29.61 -5.18
N VAL A 329 -30.58 -29.49 -4.46
CA VAL A 329 -30.91 -28.31 -3.66
C VAL A 329 -30.25 -28.44 -2.30
N VAL A 330 -29.44 -27.46 -1.93
CA VAL A 330 -28.89 -27.35 -0.58
C VAL A 330 -30.04 -27.03 0.38
N ARG A 331 -30.16 -27.77 1.49
CA ARG A 331 -31.13 -27.52 2.57
C ARG A 331 -30.51 -26.80 3.74
N ARG A 332 -29.21 -26.99 3.95
CA ARG A 332 -28.49 -26.40 5.07
C ARG A 332 -27.00 -26.38 4.78
N THR A 333 -26.36 -25.27 5.12
CA THR A 333 -24.90 -25.12 5.07
C THR A 333 -24.41 -24.54 6.38
N ALA A 334 -23.70 -25.35 7.14
CA ALA A 334 -23.09 -24.97 8.40
C ALA A 334 -21.63 -25.40 8.45
N VAL A 335 -20.84 -24.68 9.24
CA VAL A 335 -19.46 -25.06 9.56
C VAL A 335 -19.29 -25.22 11.06
N VAL A 336 -18.49 -26.19 11.45
CA VAL A 336 -18.17 -26.41 12.86
C VAL A 336 -16.89 -25.66 13.20
N ARG A 337 -17.03 -24.72 14.13
CA ARG A 337 -15.93 -23.97 14.72
C ARG A 337 -15.89 -24.20 16.22
N THR A 338 -14.86 -23.66 16.85
CA THR A 338 -14.81 -23.55 18.30
C THR A 338 -14.39 -22.13 18.64
N ALA A 339 -14.85 -21.63 19.79
CA ALA A 339 -14.43 -20.36 20.33
C ALA A 339 -14.03 -20.53 21.80
N ARG A 340 -13.24 -19.60 22.33
CA ARG A 340 -12.91 -19.55 23.75
C ARG A 340 -12.68 -18.13 24.21
N LYS A 341 -13.30 -17.73 25.31
CA LYS A 341 -12.93 -16.53 26.05
C LYS A 341 -11.53 -16.72 26.67
N ILE A 342 -10.60 -15.82 26.36
CA ILE A 342 -9.22 -15.86 26.85
C ILE A 342 -9.05 -14.90 28.02
N PHE A 343 -9.51 -13.67 27.84
CA PHE A 343 -9.41 -12.59 28.81
C PHE A 343 -10.66 -11.73 28.73
N ASP A 344 -11.12 -11.21 29.86
CA ASP A 344 -12.22 -10.25 29.93
C ASP A 344 -11.90 -9.19 30.97
N GLY A 345 -11.97 -7.93 30.57
CA GLY A 345 -11.65 -6.81 31.45
C GLY A 345 -11.59 -5.50 30.69
N THR A 346 -10.72 -4.62 31.16
CA THR A 346 -10.52 -3.29 30.58
C THR A 346 -9.14 -3.22 29.93
N VAL A 347 -9.09 -2.91 28.64
CA VAL A 347 -7.84 -2.58 27.95
C VAL A 347 -7.56 -1.09 28.04
N PHE A 348 -6.34 -0.74 28.37
CA PHE A 348 -5.91 0.64 28.41
C PHE A 348 -5.15 0.92 27.12
N PRO A 349 -5.70 1.74 26.21
CA PRO A 349 -4.95 2.11 25.02
C PRO A 349 -3.68 2.84 25.43
N GLY A 350 -2.60 2.65 24.68
CA GLY A 350 -1.44 3.54 24.76
C GLY A 350 -1.91 5.01 24.74
N PRO A 351 -1.20 5.93 25.43
CA PRO A 351 -1.61 7.32 25.51
C PRO A 351 -1.92 7.84 24.09
N PRO A 352 -3.02 8.59 23.90
CA PRO A 352 -3.25 9.23 22.60
C PRO A 352 -1.99 10.03 22.29
N PRO A 353 -1.50 10.04 21.03
CA PRO A 353 -0.28 10.76 20.69
C PRO A 353 -0.42 12.17 21.26
N ARG A 354 0.39 12.47 22.28
CA ARG A 354 0.24 13.73 23.00
C ARG A 354 0.59 14.81 22.00
N HIS A 355 -0.32 15.75 21.73
CA HIS A 355 0.03 17.12 21.32
C HIS A 355 0.69 17.84 22.52
N ARG A 356 1.78 17.25 23.02
CA ARG A 356 2.84 17.93 23.74
C ARG A 356 4.06 17.73 22.85
N LEU A 357 4.61 18.84 22.37
CA LEU A 357 5.98 18.92 21.87
C LEU A 357 6.85 18.03 22.77
N PRO A 358 7.33 16.88 22.29
CA PRO A 358 8.06 15.98 23.16
C PRO A 358 9.40 16.65 23.45
N ARG A 359 9.69 16.87 24.73
CA ARG A 359 11.02 17.29 25.20
C ARG A 359 12.10 16.22 24.99
N ASN A 360 11.83 15.15 24.23
CA ASN A 360 12.79 14.14 23.75
C ASN A 360 12.16 13.32 22.60
N ALA A 361 11.70 13.96 21.52
CA ALA A 361 11.35 13.27 20.26
C ALA A 361 12.59 13.05 19.40
N LEU A 362 13.52 12.23 19.89
CA LEU A 362 14.72 11.86 19.15
C LEU A 362 14.82 10.36 18.82
N GLU A 363 13.85 9.52 19.22
CA GLU A 363 14.03 8.06 19.12
C GLU A 363 12.78 7.30 18.65
N ALA A 364 12.15 7.75 17.56
CA ALA A 364 11.73 6.76 16.57
C ALA A 364 12.91 6.68 15.58
N PRO A 365 13.56 5.51 15.38
CA PRO A 365 14.63 5.43 14.41
C PRO A 365 14.03 5.73 13.04
N MET A 366 14.29 6.94 12.54
CA MET A 366 14.01 7.29 11.17
C MET A 366 14.86 6.38 10.29
N THR A 367 14.23 5.80 9.28
CA THR A 367 14.93 4.93 8.34
C THR A 367 15.87 5.82 7.52
N PRO A 368 17.17 5.46 7.37
CA PRO A 368 18.01 6.11 6.39
C PRO A 368 17.35 6.02 4.99
N PRO A 369 17.72 6.86 4.01
CA PRO A 369 17.28 6.65 2.64
C PRO A 369 17.50 5.20 2.25
N LEU A 370 16.56 4.59 1.53
CA LEU A 370 16.68 3.17 1.16
C LEU A 370 17.96 2.89 0.35
N GLY A 371 18.51 3.93 -0.28
CA GLY A 371 19.74 3.86 -1.06
C GLY A 371 19.52 3.23 -2.43
N ASP A 372 18.27 3.11 -2.89
CA ASP A 372 17.93 2.62 -4.22
C ASP A 372 18.01 3.73 -5.29
N ILE A 373 17.78 4.99 -4.89
CA ILE A 373 18.02 6.17 -5.72
C ILE A 373 19.35 6.80 -5.29
N ALA A 374 20.23 7.04 -6.26
CA ALA A 374 21.57 7.57 -6.04
C ALA A 374 21.57 9.09 -5.96
N HIS A 375 20.87 9.78 -6.86
CA HIS A 375 20.70 11.23 -6.90
C HIS A 375 19.70 11.65 -7.99
N ILE A 376 19.34 12.93 -8.01
CA ILE A 376 18.73 13.55 -9.21
C ILE A 376 19.77 13.55 -10.33
N GLY A 377 19.43 12.98 -11.48
CA GLY A 377 20.24 13.02 -12.69
C GLY A 377 20.10 14.37 -13.38
N HIS A 378 18.92 14.59 -13.95
CA HIS A 378 18.59 15.81 -14.68
C HIS A 378 17.10 16.15 -14.53
N ALA A 379 16.74 17.36 -14.98
CA ALA A 379 15.37 17.79 -15.06
C ALA A 379 15.07 18.42 -16.42
N GLN A 380 13.83 18.31 -16.86
CA GLN A 380 13.32 18.97 -18.06
C GLN A 380 12.47 20.19 -17.67
N LEU A 381 12.65 21.28 -18.42
CA LEU A 381 11.80 22.46 -18.34
C LEU A 381 11.16 22.74 -19.69
N PHE A 382 9.87 23.05 -19.64
CA PHE A 382 9.14 23.60 -20.76
C PHE A 382 9.29 25.11 -20.80
N THR A 383 9.39 25.68 -22.00
CA THR A 383 9.52 27.12 -22.20
C THR A 383 8.87 27.59 -23.51
N PRO A 384 8.16 28.74 -23.50
CA PRO A 384 7.67 29.39 -24.72
C PRO A 384 8.74 30.19 -25.47
N ALA A 385 9.92 30.34 -24.90
CA ALA A 385 10.99 31.19 -25.42
C ALA A 385 12.32 30.43 -25.52
N LEU A 386 12.33 29.27 -26.18
CA LEU A 386 13.44 28.31 -26.16
C LEU A 386 14.82 28.94 -26.37
N ASP A 387 15.03 29.72 -27.44
CA ASP A 387 16.36 30.31 -27.70
C ASP A 387 16.78 31.33 -26.62
N ALA A 388 15.83 32.10 -26.09
CA ALA A 388 16.10 33.04 -25.00
C ALA A 388 16.40 32.30 -23.69
N SER A 389 15.66 31.22 -23.39
CA SER A 389 15.95 30.34 -22.25
C SER A 389 17.32 29.69 -22.41
N VAL A 390 17.68 29.18 -23.59
CA VAL A 390 19.01 28.63 -23.86
C VAL A 390 20.10 29.68 -23.57
N ALA A 391 19.95 30.91 -24.09
CA ALA A 391 20.89 31.99 -23.82
C ALA A 391 20.99 32.32 -22.33
N PHE A 392 19.87 32.33 -21.59
CA PHE A 392 19.88 32.49 -20.13
C PHE A 392 20.71 31.39 -19.45
N PHE A 393 20.45 30.12 -19.77
CA PHE A 393 21.18 29.01 -19.13
C PHE A 393 22.67 28.98 -19.55
N THR A 394 23.03 29.36 -20.78
CA THR A 394 24.42 29.34 -21.24
C THR A 394 25.23 30.57 -20.84
N ASP A 395 24.64 31.75 -20.94
CA ASP A 395 25.37 33.03 -20.86
C ASP A 395 25.26 33.64 -19.46
N TYR A 396 24.08 33.53 -18.83
CA TYR A 396 23.89 33.96 -17.46
C TYR A 396 24.34 32.89 -16.46
N LEU A 397 23.83 31.65 -16.53
CA LEU A 397 24.23 30.59 -15.59
C LEU A 397 25.56 29.89 -15.92
N GLY A 398 25.98 29.92 -17.18
CA GLY A 398 27.25 29.31 -17.61
C GLY A 398 27.15 27.83 -17.98
N LEU A 399 25.98 27.28 -18.28
CA LEU A 399 25.84 25.90 -18.78
C LEU A 399 26.42 25.76 -20.19
N THR A 400 26.65 24.52 -20.61
CA THR A 400 27.14 24.17 -21.95
C THR A 400 26.09 23.35 -22.68
N VAL A 401 25.77 23.73 -23.91
CA VAL A 401 24.90 22.94 -24.80
C VAL A 401 25.65 21.67 -25.19
N ASN A 402 25.00 20.52 -25.02
CA ASN A 402 25.53 19.21 -25.37
C ASN A 402 24.58 18.44 -26.30
N GLY A 403 23.86 19.15 -27.16
CA GLY A 403 22.99 18.54 -28.18
C GLY A 403 21.70 19.30 -28.38
N ARG A 404 21.08 19.07 -29.53
CA ARG A 404 19.73 19.50 -29.88
C ARG A 404 19.05 18.34 -30.60
N ASP A 405 17.80 18.07 -30.25
CA ASP A 405 16.94 17.12 -30.95
C ASP A 405 15.52 17.66 -31.01
N GLY A 406 14.98 17.83 -32.22
CA GLY A 406 13.71 18.49 -32.47
C GLY A 406 13.58 19.82 -31.71
N ASP A 407 12.55 19.90 -30.86
CA ASP A 407 12.21 21.05 -30.03
C ASP A 407 12.95 21.08 -28.68
N SER A 408 13.93 20.19 -28.48
CA SER A 408 14.65 20.01 -27.21
C SER A 408 16.14 20.40 -27.34
N VAL A 409 16.67 21.07 -26.32
CA VAL A 409 18.08 21.42 -26.17
C VAL A 409 18.61 20.81 -24.88
N TYR A 410 19.70 20.06 -24.97
CA TYR A 410 20.33 19.39 -23.85
C TYR A 410 21.48 20.24 -23.34
N LEU A 411 21.46 20.59 -22.05
CA LEU A 411 22.48 21.42 -21.41
C LEU A 411 23.07 20.71 -20.21
N ARG A 412 24.35 20.96 -19.96
CA ARG A 412 25.08 20.41 -18.82
C ARG A 412 25.77 21.49 -18.02
N THR A 413 25.78 21.26 -16.71
CA THR A 413 26.69 21.94 -15.79
C THR A 413 28.10 21.34 -15.91
N TYR A 414 29.13 22.05 -15.44
CA TYR A 414 30.50 21.62 -15.74
C TYR A 414 30.97 20.42 -14.93
N ASP A 415 30.39 20.19 -13.74
CA ASP A 415 30.78 19.09 -12.85
C ASP A 415 29.85 17.88 -12.94
N ASP A 416 28.91 17.89 -13.88
CA ASP A 416 28.07 16.74 -14.18
C ASP A 416 28.82 15.72 -15.03
N TYR A 417 28.81 14.47 -14.61
CA TYR A 417 29.52 13.41 -15.32
C TYR A 417 28.64 12.76 -16.40
N GLU A 418 27.34 13.01 -16.39
CA GLU A 418 26.39 12.48 -17.38
C GLU A 418 26.28 13.40 -18.60
N HIS A 419 25.52 12.96 -19.60
CA HIS A 419 25.34 13.69 -20.86
C HIS A 419 24.77 15.11 -20.64
N HIS A 420 23.80 15.26 -19.74
CA HIS A 420 23.11 16.53 -19.52
C HIS A 420 22.57 16.63 -18.09
N SER A 421 22.46 17.88 -17.60
CA SER A 421 21.85 18.21 -16.30
C SER A 421 20.45 18.82 -16.46
N LEU A 422 20.16 19.39 -17.63
CA LEU A 422 18.95 20.13 -17.94
C LEU A 422 18.53 19.87 -19.39
N VAL A 423 17.24 19.62 -19.59
CA VAL A 423 16.61 19.61 -20.93
C VAL A 423 15.68 20.80 -21.02
N LEU A 424 15.81 21.62 -22.06
CA LEU A 424 14.85 22.68 -22.38
C LEU A 424 14.04 22.24 -23.59
N THR A 425 12.72 22.22 -23.47
CA THR A 425 11.83 21.82 -24.57
C THR A 425 10.83 22.93 -24.88
N ALA A 426 10.68 23.29 -26.16
CA ALA A 426 9.72 24.31 -26.57
C ALA A 426 8.27 23.85 -26.34
N ARG A 427 7.49 24.69 -25.64
CA ARG A 427 6.05 24.53 -25.39
C ARG A 427 5.39 25.88 -25.25
N GLU A 428 4.09 25.99 -25.51
CA GLU A 428 3.35 27.24 -25.37
C GLU A 428 3.35 27.80 -23.93
N GLN A 429 3.45 26.93 -22.93
CA GLN A 429 3.50 27.33 -21.52
C GLN A 429 4.79 26.84 -20.87
N PRO A 430 5.38 27.64 -19.96
CA PRO A 430 6.49 27.19 -19.14
C PRO A 430 6.01 26.17 -18.10
N GLY A 431 6.92 25.35 -17.58
CA GLY A 431 6.58 24.41 -16.52
C GLY A 431 7.58 23.27 -16.37
N PRO A 432 7.32 22.35 -15.43
CA PRO A 432 8.12 21.16 -15.28
C PRO A 432 7.80 20.17 -16.40
N GLY A 433 8.83 19.58 -16.98
CA GLY A 433 8.72 18.30 -17.68
C GLY A 433 9.07 17.16 -16.71
N ARG A 434 9.89 16.24 -17.21
CA ARG A 434 10.41 15.08 -16.47
C ARG A 434 11.45 15.45 -15.40
N LEU A 435 11.34 14.87 -14.21
CA LEU A 435 12.43 14.77 -13.23
C LEU A 435 13.04 13.37 -13.29
N ALA A 436 14.29 13.26 -13.74
CA ALA A 436 14.98 11.98 -13.85
C ALA A 436 15.83 11.70 -12.61
N LEU A 437 15.62 10.52 -12.02
CA LEU A 437 16.31 10.03 -10.83
C LEU A 437 17.18 8.84 -11.23
N ARG A 438 18.48 8.99 -10.99
CA ARG A 438 19.42 7.90 -11.23
C ARG A 438 19.34 6.92 -10.07
N THR A 439 19.17 5.63 -10.35
CA THR A 439 19.20 4.57 -9.34
C THR A 439 20.63 4.20 -8.98
N SER A 440 20.82 3.54 -7.84
CA SER A 440 22.14 3.10 -7.37
C SER A 440 22.67 1.86 -8.10
N GLY A 441 21.82 1.24 -8.90
CA GLY A 441 22.09 0.04 -9.68
C GLY A 441 20.87 -0.38 -10.49
N GLU A 442 21.07 -1.29 -11.43
CA GLU A 442 20.00 -1.89 -12.22
C GLU A 442 19.00 -2.66 -11.34
N GLU A 443 19.49 -3.41 -10.35
CA GLU A 443 18.60 -4.09 -9.40
C GLU A 443 17.77 -3.11 -8.58
N ALA A 444 18.34 -1.97 -8.21
CA ALA A 444 17.63 -0.92 -7.48
C ALA A 444 16.52 -0.30 -8.35
N LEU A 445 16.78 -0.10 -9.65
CA LEU A 445 15.76 0.29 -10.63
C LEU A 445 14.60 -0.70 -10.62
N HIS A 446 14.87 -2.00 -10.79
CA HIS A 446 13.82 -3.01 -10.80
C HIS A 446 13.06 -3.11 -9.47
N ARG A 447 13.72 -2.91 -8.32
CA ARG A 447 13.03 -2.83 -7.01
C ARG A 447 12.05 -1.66 -6.93
N ARG A 448 12.46 -0.48 -7.40
CA ARG A 448 11.59 0.71 -7.40
C ARG A 448 10.44 0.57 -8.39
N VAL A 449 10.70 0.03 -9.59
CA VAL A 449 9.66 -0.30 -10.58
C VAL A 449 8.62 -1.25 -9.98
N ALA A 450 9.05 -2.36 -9.38
CA ALA A 450 8.14 -3.31 -8.74
C ALA A 450 7.34 -2.69 -7.58
N ALA A 451 7.95 -1.80 -6.79
CA ALA A 451 7.26 -1.08 -5.73
C ALA A 451 6.19 -0.13 -6.26
N LEU A 452 6.46 0.58 -7.37
CA LEU A 452 5.50 1.44 -8.05
C LEU A 452 4.33 0.64 -8.63
N GLU A 453 4.61 -0.47 -9.32
CA GLU A 453 3.57 -1.35 -9.88
C GLU A 453 2.69 -1.97 -8.78
N ALA A 454 3.29 -2.47 -7.70
CA ALA A 454 2.57 -3.04 -6.56
C ALA A 454 1.69 -1.99 -5.84
N ALA A 455 2.09 -0.72 -5.86
CA ALA A 455 1.32 0.40 -5.33
C ALA A 455 0.21 0.89 -6.29
N GLY A 456 -0.01 0.21 -7.43
CA GLY A 456 -1.02 0.58 -8.42
C GLY A 456 -0.63 1.81 -9.24
N ARG A 457 0.66 2.12 -9.36
CA ARG A 457 1.22 3.22 -10.16
C ARG A 457 2.13 2.68 -11.28
N PRO A 458 1.60 1.87 -12.21
CA PRO A 458 2.40 1.37 -13.32
C PRO A 458 2.91 2.52 -14.18
N GLY A 459 4.09 2.32 -14.74
CA GLY A 459 4.78 3.27 -15.60
C GLY A 459 4.96 2.73 -17.01
N THR A 460 5.72 3.46 -17.81
CA THR A 460 6.08 3.05 -19.18
C THR A 460 7.58 3.16 -19.38
N TRP A 461 8.14 2.28 -20.22
CA TRP A 461 9.56 2.36 -20.58
C TRP A 461 9.75 3.26 -21.81
N ALA A 462 10.71 4.16 -21.74
CA ALA A 462 11.13 5.03 -22.83
C ALA A 462 12.66 4.98 -23.03
N GLU A 463 13.09 5.29 -24.24
CA GLU A 463 14.50 5.40 -24.63
C GLU A 463 14.62 6.58 -25.61
N ASP A 464 14.36 7.78 -25.08
CA ASP A 464 14.10 9.01 -25.83
C ASP A 464 15.09 10.14 -25.48
N GLU A 465 16.16 9.84 -24.76
CA GLU A 465 17.14 10.84 -24.32
C GLU A 465 18.59 10.44 -24.66
N PRO A 466 19.39 11.36 -25.24
CA PRO A 466 20.76 11.08 -25.65
C PRO A 466 21.66 10.84 -24.43
N GLY A 467 22.45 9.77 -24.52
CA GLY A 467 23.42 9.38 -23.50
C GLY A 467 22.81 8.85 -22.20
N ILE A 468 21.49 8.67 -22.15
CA ILE A 468 20.75 8.05 -21.04
C ILE A 468 20.13 6.76 -21.58
N GLY A 469 20.24 5.65 -20.83
CA GLY A 469 19.62 4.39 -21.22
C GLY A 469 18.12 4.38 -20.97
N LYS A 470 17.55 3.19 -20.80
CA LYS A 470 16.10 3.04 -20.62
C LYS A 470 15.60 3.73 -19.35
N LEU A 471 14.56 4.54 -19.53
CA LEU A 471 13.87 5.30 -18.50
C LEU A 471 12.53 4.65 -18.19
N TYR A 472 12.24 4.41 -16.92
CA TYR A 472 10.91 4.04 -16.45
C TYR A 472 10.15 5.28 -16.00
N LEU A 473 9.13 5.66 -16.77
CA LEU A 473 8.33 6.87 -16.59
C LEU A 473 7.10 6.58 -15.71
N THR A 474 6.88 7.42 -14.71
CA THR A 474 5.71 7.37 -13.82
C THR A 474 5.30 8.79 -13.40
N THR A 475 4.23 8.93 -12.63
CA THR A 475 3.80 10.23 -12.09
C THR A 475 3.54 10.15 -10.60
N ASP A 476 3.88 11.23 -9.90
CA ASP A 476 3.43 11.44 -8.53
C ASP A 476 1.90 11.72 -8.49
N PRO A 477 1.27 11.80 -7.30
CA PRO A 477 -0.16 12.09 -7.16
C PRO A 477 -0.66 13.35 -7.90
N ASP A 478 0.17 14.38 -8.00
CA ASP A 478 -0.19 15.64 -8.67
C ASP A 478 0.16 15.66 -10.17
N GLY A 479 0.69 14.55 -10.70
CA GLY A 479 0.97 14.39 -12.12
C GLY A 479 2.34 14.89 -12.55
N HIS A 480 3.27 15.20 -11.63
CA HIS A 480 4.64 15.51 -12.01
C HIS A 480 5.32 14.24 -12.55
N GLU A 481 5.84 14.31 -13.76
CA GLU A 481 6.50 13.17 -14.40
C GLU A 481 7.85 12.90 -13.74
N HIS A 482 8.03 11.65 -13.32
CA HIS A 482 9.27 11.13 -12.76
C HIS A 482 9.79 10.03 -13.67
N ALA A 483 11.11 9.98 -13.84
CA ALA A 483 11.77 8.90 -14.55
C ALA A 483 12.84 8.23 -13.69
N LEU A 484 12.88 6.90 -13.70
CA LEU A 484 13.93 6.13 -13.04
C LEU A 484 14.84 5.49 -14.10
N TYR A 485 16.14 5.62 -13.94
CA TYR A 485 17.11 5.02 -14.86
C TYR A 485 18.40 4.60 -14.16
N TRP A 486 19.16 3.72 -14.78
CA TRP A 486 20.47 3.26 -14.29
C TRP A 486 21.59 3.56 -15.28
N GLU A 487 21.40 3.17 -16.53
CA GLU A 487 22.39 3.26 -17.59
C GLU A 487 22.57 4.70 -18.07
N SER A 488 23.83 5.13 -18.20
CA SER A 488 24.16 6.48 -18.66
C SER A 488 25.60 6.52 -19.16
N GLU A 489 25.83 7.35 -20.17
CA GLU A 489 27.13 7.59 -20.76
C GLU A 489 27.90 8.65 -19.97
N HIS A 490 29.15 8.33 -19.64
CA HIS A 490 30.05 9.32 -19.04
C HIS A 490 30.50 10.33 -20.08
N TYR A 491 30.20 11.61 -19.83
CA TYR A 491 30.59 12.70 -20.71
C TYR A 491 32.10 12.79 -20.88
N ARG A 492 32.54 12.99 -22.12
CA ARG A 492 33.94 13.20 -22.49
C ARG A 492 34.10 14.57 -23.11
N ALA A 493 34.60 15.52 -22.32
CA ALA A 493 34.81 16.88 -22.79
C ALA A 493 35.73 16.94 -24.03
N PRO A 494 35.33 17.68 -25.09
CA PRO A 494 36.20 17.95 -26.23
C PRO A 494 37.42 18.78 -25.80
N GLY A 495 38.44 18.86 -26.66
CA GLY A 495 39.76 19.40 -26.31
C GLY A 495 39.74 20.76 -25.61
N GLU A 496 38.93 21.70 -26.11
CA GLU A 496 38.79 23.06 -25.54
C GLU A 496 38.04 23.13 -24.19
N LEU A 497 37.23 22.12 -23.90
CA LEU A 497 36.46 22.03 -22.66
C LEU A 497 37.08 21.02 -21.67
N ARG A 498 38.20 20.39 -22.04
CA ARG A 498 38.88 19.40 -21.21
C ARG A 498 39.47 20.10 -19.96
N PRO A 499 39.13 19.63 -18.75
CA PRO A 499 39.67 20.21 -17.53
C PRO A 499 41.13 19.79 -17.31
N ALA A 500 41.88 20.67 -16.65
CA ALA A 500 43.19 20.32 -16.10
C ALA A 500 43.06 19.36 -14.89
N LEU A 501 41.96 19.47 -14.14
CA LEU A 501 41.64 18.59 -13.01
C LEU A 501 41.03 17.28 -13.51
N LYS A 502 41.66 16.15 -13.18
CA LYS A 502 41.28 14.81 -13.70
C LYS A 502 39.93 14.29 -13.19
N ASN A 503 39.47 14.81 -12.05
CA ASN A 503 38.23 14.43 -11.38
C ASN A 503 37.07 15.41 -11.67
N GLN A 504 37.25 16.27 -12.67
CA GLN A 504 36.22 17.19 -13.14
C GLN A 504 35.79 16.73 -14.54
N PRO A 505 34.49 16.58 -14.83
CA PRO A 505 34.03 16.20 -16.15
C PRO A 505 34.32 17.24 -17.26
N GLN A 506 34.21 18.53 -16.95
CA GLN A 506 34.48 19.63 -17.88
C GLN A 506 35.19 20.81 -17.20
N ALA A 507 36.10 21.49 -17.89
CA ALA A 507 36.65 22.77 -17.43
C ALA A 507 35.54 23.74 -17.03
N ARG A 508 35.70 24.41 -15.88
CA ARG A 508 34.75 25.42 -15.40
C ARG A 508 34.66 26.54 -16.45
N PRO A 509 33.47 26.83 -16.99
CA PRO A 509 33.30 27.88 -17.99
C PRO A 509 33.73 29.24 -17.45
N ASN A 510 34.48 29.99 -18.26
CA ASN A 510 34.82 31.38 -17.97
C ASN A 510 33.75 32.35 -18.54
N ARG A 511 32.47 32.02 -18.32
CA ARG A 511 31.31 32.82 -18.72
C ARG A 511 30.18 32.61 -17.72
N GLY A 512 29.29 33.60 -17.62
CA GLY A 512 28.18 33.57 -16.68
C GLY A 512 28.63 33.38 -15.23
N VAL A 513 27.72 32.87 -14.41
CA VAL A 513 27.97 32.49 -13.02
C VAL A 513 28.86 31.24 -12.93
N GLY A 514 28.75 30.33 -13.91
CA GLY A 514 29.50 29.09 -13.92
C GLY A 514 29.05 28.18 -12.77
N VAL A 515 27.76 27.83 -12.77
CA VAL A 515 27.17 26.92 -11.78
C VAL A 515 27.71 25.50 -11.94
N ARG A 516 27.92 24.83 -10.82
CA ARG A 516 28.62 23.56 -10.71
C ARG A 516 27.78 22.36 -11.11
N ARG A 517 26.55 22.29 -10.59
CA ARG A 517 25.64 21.15 -10.73
C ARG A 517 24.19 21.55 -10.52
N LEU A 518 23.27 20.74 -11.04
CA LEU A 518 21.88 20.73 -10.61
C LEU A 518 21.83 20.36 -9.11
N ASP A 519 21.04 21.09 -8.33
CA ASP A 519 20.94 20.88 -6.88
C ASP A 519 19.61 20.26 -6.48
N HIS A 520 18.49 20.94 -6.69
CA HIS A 520 17.19 20.42 -6.26
C HIS A 520 16.06 20.92 -7.14
N VAL A 521 14.90 20.27 -7.01
CA VAL A 521 13.65 20.69 -7.64
C VAL A 521 12.59 20.87 -6.56
N ASN A 522 11.86 21.97 -6.64
CA ASN A 522 10.70 22.23 -5.80
C ASN A 522 9.44 22.27 -6.65
N PHE A 523 8.51 21.38 -6.35
CA PHE A 523 7.19 21.30 -6.96
C PHE A 523 6.14 22.00 -6.09
N LEU A 524 5.15 22.57 -6.76
CA LEU A 524 3.91 22.99 -6.13
C LEU A 524 2.94 21.81 -6.10
N ALA A 525 2.37 21.52 -4.94
CA ALA A 525 1.44 20.41 -4.76
C ALA A 525 0.15 20.85 -4.06
N SER A 526 -0.97 20.36 -4.58
CA SER A 526 -2.30 20.43 -3.97
C SER A 526 -2.35 19.64 -2.65
N ASP A 527 -1.73 18.45 -2.62
CA ASP A 527 -1.51 17.63 -1.44
C ASP A 527 -0.03 17.33 -1.23
N VAL A 528 0.63 18.18 -0.44
CA VAL A 528 2.06 18.06 -0.13
C VAL A 528 2.40 16.71 0.52
N LEU A 529 1.53 16.18 1.37
CA LEU A 529 1.85 14.95 2.11
C LEU A 529 1.77 13.75 1.18
N ALA A 530 0.72 13.64 0.36
CA ALA A 530 0.58 12.55 -0.60
C ALA A 530 1.77 12.48 -1.57
N ASN A 531 2.22 13.63 -2.08
CA ASN A 531 3.35 13.69 -3.00
C ASN A 531 4.70 13.44 -2.30
N ALA A 532 4.87 13.92 -1.07
CA ALA A 532 6.06 13.59 -0.28
C ALA A 532 6.12 12.10 0.09
N ASP A 533 4.97 11.48 0.41
CA ASP A 533 4.86 10.06 0.75
C ASP A 533 5.14 9.17 -0.48
N PHE A 534 4.82 9.64 -1.70
CA PHE A 534 5.26 8.98 -2.94
C PHE A 534 6.80 8.90 -3.00
N GLN A 535 7.50 10.01 -2.75
CA GLN A 535 8.97 10.03 -2.73
C GLN A 535 9.53 9.17 -1.59
N GLU A 536 8.97 9.28 -0.39
CA GLU A 536 9.46 8.60 0.81
C GLU A 536 9.24 7.08 0.73
N HIS A 537 8.01 6.65 0.45
CA HIS A 537 7.63 5.24 0.59
C HIS A 537 7.84 4.43 -0.69
N LEU A 538 7.66 5.05 -1.86
CA LEU A 538 7.86 4.33 -3.14
C LEU A 538 9.28 4.50 -3.65
N LEU A 539 9.83 5.71 -3.61
CA LEU A 539 11.17 5.98 -4.14
C LEU A 539 12.29 5.92 -3.08
N GLY A 540 11.94 5.84 -1.79
CA GLY A 540 12.91 5.62 -0.71
C GLY A 540 13.65 6.87 -0.26
N ALA A 541 13.11 8.05 -0.54
CA ALA A 541 13.63 9.31 -0.03
C ALA A 541 13.46 9.39 1.50
N ARG A 542 14.29 10.20 2.16
CA ARG A 542 14.15 10.54 3.57
C ARG A 542 13.67 11.98 3.73
N PRO A 543 12.62 12.26 4.51
CA PRO A 543 12.23 13.61 4.87
C PRO A 543 13.24 14.21 5.85
N THR A 544 13.74 15.42 5.60
CA THR A 544 14.72 16.08 6.49
C THR A 544 14.12 17.24 7.26
N GLU A 545 13.23 18.00 6.63
CA GLU A 545 12.50 19.11 7.24
C GLU A 545 11.07 19.19 6.69
N GLN A 546 10.13 19.76 7.44
CA GLN A 546 8.76 20.02 7.00
C GLN A 546 8.18 21.28 7.66
N ILE A 547 7.15 21.87 7.04
CA ILE A 547 6.31 22.90 7.67
C ILE A 547 4.98 22.26 8.07
N ARG A 548 4.62 22.38 9.34
CA ARG A 548 3.31 21.97 9.85
C ARG A 548 2.52 23.18 10.32
N LEU A 549 1.35 23.39 9.72
CA LEU A 549 0.42 24.45 10.11
C LEU A 549 -0.29 24.12 11.42
N ASP A 550 -0.89 25.11 12.07
CA ASP A 550 -1.63 24.90 13.32
C ASP A 550 -2.85 23.98 13.12
N SER A 551 -3.37 23.88 11.89
CA SER A 551 -4.41 22.93 11.49
C SER A 551 -3.94 21.46 11.47
N GLY A 552 -2.63 21.21 11.61
CA GLY A 552 -2.02 19.90 11.46
C GLY A 552 -1.58 19.56 10.02
N LYS A 553 -2.04 20.34 9.02
CA LYS A 553 -1.67 20.17 7.60
C LYS A 553 -0.18 20.39 7.39
N ILE A 554 0.43 19.59 6.50
CA ILE A 554 1.80 19.82 6.03
C ILE A 554 1.76 20.79 4.84
N ALA A 555 2.43 21.94 4.98
CA ALA A 555 2.46 22.97 3.93
C ALA A 555 3.71 22.89 3.04
N ALA A 556 4.78 22.25 3.50
CA ALA A 556 5.93 21.91 2.67
C ALA A 556 6.72 20.76 3.28
N ARG A 557 7.43 19.99 2.46
CA ARG A 557 8.30 18.90 2.91
C ARG A 557 9.54 18.79 2.02
N TRP A 558 10.70 18.67 2.67
CA TRP A 558 12.01 18.53 2.03
C TRP A 558 12.49 17.10 2.16
N LEU A 559 12.85 16.49 1.04
CA LEU A 559 13.24 15.08 0.96
C LEU A 559 14.63 14.93 0.33
N THR A 560 15.39 13.96 0.78
CA THR A 560 16.73 13.64 0.29
C THR A 560 16.87 12.17 -0.03
N PHE A 561 17.53 11.83 -1.13
CA PHE A 561 17.95 10.45 -1.42
C PHE A 561 19.36 10.16 -0.90
N THR A 562 20.08 11.22 -0.51
CA THR A 562 21.52 11.17 -0.24
C THR A 562 21.87 11.76 1.12
N SER A 563 23.16 12.05 1.33
CA SER A 563 23.60 12.86 2.46
C SER A 563 23.34 14.35 2.29
N LYS A 564 22.81 14.83 1.15
CA LYS A 564 22.39 16.22 1.03
C LYS A 564 21.26 16.53 2.01
N SER A 565 21.14 17.81 2.34
CA SER A 565 20.02 18.35 3.10
C SER A 565 18.67 18.08 2.42
N TYR A 566 18.60 18.17 1.09
CA TYR A 566 17.42 17.86 0.28
C TYR A 566 17.78 17.75 -1.21
N ASP A 567 16.92 17.09 -1.96
CA ASP A 567 16.95 16.88 -3.41
C ASP A 567 15.60 17.26 -4.03
N VAL A 568 14.48 16.84 -3.42
CA VAL A 568 13.11 17.14 -3.87
C VAL A 568 12.35 17.86 -2.77
N VAL A 569 11.57 18.86 -3.14
CA VAL A 569 10.71 19.62 -2.24
C VAL A 569 9.31 19.66 -2.80
N TYR A 570 8.31 19.49 -1.94
CA TYR A 570 6.93 19.83 -2.25
C TYR A 570 6.51 21.00 -1.38
N THR A 571 5.94 22.02 -2.01
CA THR A 571 5.39 23.22 -1.37
C THR A 571 3.91 23.32 -1.73
N GLU A 572 3.07 23.72 -0.78
CA GLU A 572 1.63 23.88 -1.02
C GLU A 572 1.36 24.87 -2.15
N ASP A 573 0.57 24.45 -3.13
CA ASP A 573 0.01 25.33 -4.15
C ASP A 573 -1.23 26.05 -3.58
N ARG A 574 -1.12 27.35 -3.33
CA ARG A 574 -2.24 28.16 -2.85
C ARG A 574 -3.35 28.37 -3.88
N THR A 575 -3.08 28.09 -5.15
CA THR A 575 -4.09 28.12 -6.21
C THR A 575 -4.92 26.83 -6.24
N GLY A 576 -4.45 25.75 -5.61
CA GLY A 576 -5.07 24.42 -5.66
C GLY A 576 -4.89 23.71 -7.01
N SER A 577 -3.97 24.19 -7.86
CA SER A 577 -3.63 23.54 -9.13
C SER A 577 -2.70 22.34 -8.93
N PHE A 578 -2.50 21.56 -9.99
CA PHE A 578 -1.69 20.35 -10.01
C PHE A 578 -0.53 20.49 -11.02
N GLY A 579 0.55 19.74 -10.84
CA GLY A 579 1.63 19.61 -11.82
C GLY A 579 2.46 20.87 -12.07
N ARG A 580 2.61 21.75 -11.08
CA ARG A 580 3.30 23.05 -11.23
C ARG A 580 4.69 23.04 -10.60
N LEU A 581 5.61 23.75 -11.24
CA LEU A 581 6.96 23.98 -10.75
C LEU A 581 6.97 25.22 -9.84
N HIS A 582 7.58 25.06 -8.67
CA HIS A 582 7.94 26.20 -7.82
C HIS A 582 9.29 26.79 -8.25
N HIS A 583 10.34 25.95 -8.38
CA HIS A 583 11.63 26.31 -9.00
C HIS A 583 12.51 25.09 -9.30
N ILE A 584 13.52 25.29 -10.15
CA ILE A 584 14.71 24.44 -10.25
C ILE A 584 15.93 25.17 -9.67
N ALA A 585 16.87 24.45 -9.05
CA ALA A 585 18.02 25.06 -8.38
C ALA A 585 19.37 24.56 -8.90
N PHE A 586 20.33 25.48 -9.04
CA PHE A 586 21.69 25.18 -9.47
C PHE A 586 22.71 25.64 -8.42
N ALA A 587 23.60 24.73 -8.04
CA ALA A 587 24.61 24.98 -7.01
C ALA A 587 25.80 25.78 -7.58
N ALA A 588 26.16 26.88 -6.91
CA ALA A 588 27.42 27.59 -7.07
C ALA A 588 28.43 27.15 -5.97
N ASP A 589 29.73 27.32 -6.23
CA ASP A 589 30.78 26.86 -5.31
C ASP A 589 30.85 27.71 -4.04
N THR A 590 30.63 29.03 -4.15
CA THR A 590 30.71 29.96 -3.01
C THR A 590 29.49 30.85 -2.89
N ARG A 591 29.36 31.56 -1.75
CA ARG A 591 28.34 32.60 -1.59
C ARG A 591 28.64 33.81 -2.46
N GLU A 592 29.92 34.09 -2.70
CA GLU A 592 30.40 35.18 -3.54
C GLU A 592 29.96 34.98 -4.99
N ASP A 593 29.88 33.74 -5.49
CA ASP A 593 29.31 33.46 -6.80
C ASP A 593 27.82 33.86 -6.88
N ILE A 594 27.05 33.72 -5.80
CA ILE A 594 25.65 34.15 -5.73
C ILE A 594 25.55 35.68 -5.71
N LEU A 595 26.46 36.38 -5.04
CA LEU A 595 26.54 37.84 -5.09
C LEU A 595 26.89 38.33 -6.50
N ARG A 596 27.89 37.70 -7.13
CA ARG A 596 28.27 37.97 -8.53
C ARG A 596 27.13 37.70 -9.51
N ALA A 597 26.31 36.68 -9.23
CA ALA A 597 25.11 36.41 -10.02
C ALA A 597 24.08 37.53 -9.97
N ALA A 598 23.95 38.22 -8.82
CA ALA A 598 23.07 39.37 -8.70
C ALA A 598 23.59 40.57 -9.52
N ASP A 599 24.89 40.85 -9.49
CA ASP A 599 25.50 41.89 -10.33
C ASP A 599 25.30 41.57 -11.82
N LEU A 600 25.59 40.33 -12.23
CA LEU A 600 25.40 39.90 -13.60
C LEU A 600 23.93 39.99 -14.04
N ALA A 601 22.98 39.75 -13.13
CA ALA A 601 21.56 39.83 -13.45
C ALA A 601 21.15 41.28 -13.77
N ILE A 602 21.71 42.25 -13.06
CA ILE A 602 21.53 43.68 -13.36
C ILE A 602 22.10 44.00 -14.74
N ASP A 603 23.33 43.58 -15.03
CA ASP A 603 24.01 43.87 -16.29
C ASP A 603 23.34 43.23 -17.51
N THR A 604 22.70 42.06 -17.31
CA THR A 604 22.06 41.28 -18.37
C THR A 604 20.54 41.44 -18.43
N GLY A 605 19.95 42.23 -17.51
CA GLY A 605 18.50 42.45 -17.44
C GLY A 605 17.70 41.24 -16.95
N VAL A 606 18.33 40.28 -16.29
CA VAL A 606 17.64 39.14 -15.67
C VAL A 606 16.87 39.62 -14.44
N PHE A 607 15.58 39.28 -14.37
CA PHE A 607 14.74 39.69 -13.25
C PHE A 607 15.11 38.91 -11.97
N ILE A 608 15.54 39.65 -10.94
CA ILE A 608 15.73 39.14 -9.59
C ILE A 608 14.39 39.24 -8.84
N GLU A 609 13.88 38.09 -8.42
CA GLU A 609 12.66 38.02 -7.61
C GLU A 609 12.96 38.33 -6.13
N THR A 610 13.97 37.66 -5.57
CA THR A 610 14.44 37.89 -4.19
C THR A 610 15.79 37.25 -3.91
N GLY A 611 16.43 37.68 -2.83
CA GLY A 611 17.82 37.38 -2.50
C GLY A 611 18.78 38.48 -3.01
N PRO A 612 20.10 38.32 -2.86
CA PRO A 612 20.76 37.19 -2.18
C PRO A 612 20.43 37.11 -0.69
N HIS A 613 20.05 35.93 -0.20
CA HIS A 613 19.76 35.73 1.22
C HIS A 613 19.98 34.28 1.67
N LYS A 614 19.93 34.02 2.98
CA LYS A 614 19.91 32.67 3.55
C LYS A 614 18.51 32.21 3.93
N HIS A 615 18.14 30.98 3.57
CA HIS A 615 16.94 30.30 4.07
C HIS A 615 17.11 29.90 5.55
N ALA A 616 16.02 29.96 6.32
CA ALA A 616 16.01 29.39 7.68
C ALA A 616 15.99 27.86 7.61
N ILE A 617 15.08 27.34 6.80
CA ILE A 617 14.90 25.92 6.46
C ILE A 617 16.05 25.48 5.57
N GLN A 618 16.71 24.37 5.89
CA GLN A 618 17.88 23.82 5.18
C GLN A 618 19.12 24.71 5.04
N GLN A 619 19.05 25.99 5.45
CA GLN A 619 20.17 26.92 5.53
C GLN A 619 20.84 27.33 4.20
N THR A 620 20.26 26.97 3.05
CA THR A 620 20.79 27.32 1.73
C THR A 620 20.87 28.84 1.54
N PHE A 621 22.00 29.33 1.01
CA PHE A 621 22.14 30.72 0.57
C PHE A 621 21.68 30.80 -0.89
N PHE A 622 20.77 31.71 -1.22
CA PHE A 622 20.01 31.66 -2.46
C PHE A 622 19.88 33.03 -3.14
N LEU A 623 19.65 33.00 -4.44
CA LEU A 623 19.13 34.09 -5.27
C LEU A 623 18.08 33.50 -6.21
N TYR A 624 16.85 34.03 -6.19
CA TYR A 624 15.80 33.64 -7.12
C TYR A 624 15.72 34.63 -8.28
N VAL A 625 15.73 34.07 -9.49
CA VAL A 625 15.58 34.80 -10.75
C VAL A 625 14.55 34.11 -11.63
N TYR A 626 14.01 34.81 -12.62
CA TYR A 626 13.19 34.20 -13.66
C TYR A 626 13.98 34.06 -14.95
N GLU A 627 13.90 32.89 -15.56
CA GLU A 627 14.35 32.72 -16.95
C GLU A 627 13.29 33.28 -17.92
N PRO A 628 13.65 33.61 -19.17
CA PRO A 628 12.78 34.30 -20.13
C PRO A 628 11.40 33.66 -20.39
N GLY A 629 11.28 32.34 -20.25
CA GLY A 629 10.02 31.61 -20.35
C GLY A 629 9.10 31.75 -19.14
N GLY A 630 9.61 32.26 -18.01
CA GLY A 630 8.86 32.50 -16.77
C GLY A 630 9.10 31.47 -15.67
N ASN A 631 9.88 30.41 -15.92
CA ASN A 631 10.24 29.46 -14.87
C ASN A 631 11.13 30.15 -13.81
N ARG A 632 10.86 29.86 -12.54
CA ARG A 632 11.71 30.33 -11.44
C ARG A 632 12.96 29.46 -11.34
N VAL A 633 14.12 30.10 -11.25
CA VAL A 633 15.42 29.45 -11.06
C VAL A 633 16.05 29.96 -9.77
N GLU A 634 16.54 29.04 -8.95
CA GLU A 634 17.38 29.34 -7.78
C GLU A 634 18.85 29.17 -8.15
N LEU A 635 19.66 30.19 -7.91
CA LEU A 635 21.09 29.99 -7.73
C LEU A 635 21.33 29.77 -6.24
N CYS A 636 21.88 28.62 -5.89
CA CYS A 636 22.01 28.21 -4.50
C CYS A 636 23.47 27.92 -4.12
N ASN A 637 23.81 28.18 -2.87
CA ASN A 637 24.97 27.61 -2.21
C ASN A 637 24.47 26.89 -0.95
N PRO A 638 24.48 25.55 -0.92
CA PRO A 638 23.90 24.77 0.18
C PRO A 638 24.77 24.78 1.46
N LEU A 639 25.85 25.58 1.51
CA LEU A 639 26.75 25.74 2.66
C LEU A 639 27.34 24.44 3.20
N THR A 640 27.44 23.40 2.37
CA THR A 640 27.90 22.05 2.78
C THR A 640 27.03 21.45 3.90
N ARG A 641 25.73 21.79 3.98
CA ARG A 641 24.84 21.15 4.95
C ARG A 641 24.54 19.72 4.51
N LEU A 642 25.18 18.76 5.18
CA LEU A 642 24.96 17.34 4.97
C LEU A 642 24.21 16.73 6.15
N VAL A 643 23.31 15.80 5.84
CA VAL A 643 22.59 14.98 6.80
C VAL A 643 23.27 13.62 6.88
N LEU A 644 24.34 13.58 7.68
CA LEU A 644 25.20 12.40 7.85
C LEU A 644 24.69 11.44 8.93
N ALA A 645 23.95 11.95 9.91
CA ALA A 645 23.38 11.11 10.95
C ALA A 645 22.29 10.22 10.31
N PRO A 646 22.37 8.88 10.45
CA PRO A 646 21.36 7.98 9.92
C PRO A 646 20.00 8.20 10.59
N ASP A 647 20.03 8.56 11.87
CA ASP A 647 18.91 8.88 12.76
C ASP A 647 18.59 10.39 12.81
N TRP A 648 19.03 11.17 11.81
CA TRP A 648 18.75 12.60 11.77
C TRP A 648 17.24 12.87 11.89
N PRO A 649 16.82 13.68 12.87
CA PRO A 649 15.40 13.89 13.11
C PRO A 649 14.76 14.77 12.03
N LEU A 650 13.51 14.48 11.70
CA LEU A 650 12.66 15.34 10.89
C LEU A 650 12.39 16.65 11.64
N ILE A 651 13.01 17.74 11.19
CA ILE A 651 12.79 19.06 11.79
C ILE A 651 11.43 19.59 11.32
N THR A 652 10.54 19.87 12.26
CA THR A 652 9.23 20.45 11.95
C THR A 652 9.22 21.92 12.33
N TRP A 653 8.98 22.78 11.34
CA TRP A 653 8.77 24.20 11.52
C TRP A 653 7.28 24.47 11.68
N THR A 654 6.91 25.13 12.78
CA THR A 654 5.53 25.55 13.05
C THR A 654 5.14 26.75 12.19
N GLU A 655 3.83 27.00 12.05
CA GLU A 655 3.30 28.18 11.36
C GLU A 655 3.88 29.48 11.91
N ALA A 656 3.95 29.61 13.24
CA ALA A 656 4.51 30.78 13.92
C ALA A 656 6.02 30.96 13.65
N GLU A 657 6.79 29.87 13.52
CA GLU A 657 8.21 29.94 13.17
C GLU A 657 8.39 30.30 11.69
N ARG A 658 7.57 29.73 10.80
CA ARG A 658 7.62 30.02 9.37
C ARG A 658 7.22 31.46 9.07
N ALA A 659 6.29 32.04 9.84
CA ALA A 659 5.86 33.43 9.72
C ALA A 659 6.97 34.45 10.00
N ARG A 660 8.09 34.04 10.64
CA ARG A 660 9.27 34.89 10.83
C ARG A 660 10.06 35.13 9.54
N GLY A 661 9.74 34.38 8.47
CA GLY A 661 10.33 34.53 7.16
C GLY A 661 11.57 33.65 6.96
N GLN A 662 12.54 34.20 6.25
CA GLN A 662 13.84 33.59 5.99
C GLN A 662 14.80 33.83 7.17
N ALA A 663 16.05 33.37 7.08
CA ALA A 663 17.05 33.71 8.09
C ALA A 663 17.25 35.24 8.14
N TRP A 664 17.91 35.73 9.20
CA TRP A 664 18.29 37.15 9.38
C TRP A 664 17.16 38.20 9.23
N GLY A 665 15.89 37.78 9.35
CA GLY A 665 14.74 38.67 9.37
C GLY A 665 14.18 39.08 8.01
N LEU A 666 14.66 38.49 6.90
CA LEU A 666 14.06 38.73 5.58
C LEU A 666 12.67 38.11 5.52
N LYS A 667 11.65 38.92 5.20
CA LYS A 667 10.29 38.42 5.00
C LYS A 667 10.21 37.60 3.71
N THR A 668 9.44 36.52 3.74
CA THR A 668 9.09 35.79 2.51
C THR A 668 8.18 36.68 1.66
N ILE A 669 8.55 36.85 0.39
CA ILE A 669 7.75 37.60 -0.58
C ILE A 669 6.45 36.85 -0.91
N GLU A 670 5.43 37.59 -1.33
CA GLU A 670 4.13 37.00 -1.67
C GLU A 670 4.22 36.04 -2.87
N SER A 671 4.98 36.40 -3.91
CA SER A 671 5.13 35.58 -5.12
C SER A 671 5.74 34.21 -4.82
N PHE A 672 6.45 34.01 -3.70
CA PHE A 672 6.92 32.69 -3.27
C PHE A 672 5.77 31.69 -3.08
N HIS A 673 4.57 32.16 -2.77
CA HIS A 673 3.41 31.29 -2.57
C HIS A 673 2.43 31.24 -3.74
N THR A 674 2.56 32.17 -4.70
CA THR A 674 1.57 32.34 -5.78
C THR A 674 2.16 32.16 -7.18
N HIS A 675 3.44 32.48 -7.37
CA HIS A 675 4.12 32.26 -8.64
C HIS A 675 4.62 30.83 -8.76
N GLY A 676 4.25 30.20 -9.87
CA GLY A 676 4.65 28.87 -10.29
C GLY A 676 4.25 28.63 -11.74
N THR A 677 4.91 27.71 -12.42
CA THR A 677 4.72 27.42 -13.85
C THR A 677 4.18 26.00 -14.06
N PRO A 678 3.20 25.77 -14.95
CA PRO A 678 2.50 26.74 -15.77
C PRO A 678 1.71 27.77 -14.96
N PRO A 679 1.51 29.00 -15.48
CA PRO A 679 0.70 30.00 -14.82
C PRO A 679 -0.77 29.57 -14.76
N THR A 680 -1.45 29.88 -13.68
CA THR A 680 -2.90 29.69 -13.57
C THR A 680 -3.64 30.78 -14.33
N ALA A 681 -4.74 30.42 -14.99
CA ALA A 681 -5.60 31.34 -15.76
C ALA A 681 -6.29 32.40 -14.88
#